data_AF-A0A9X0XHV8-F1
#
_entry.id   AF-A0A9X0XHV8-F1
#
_cell.length_a   1.000
_cell.length_b   1.000
_cell.length_c   1.000
_cell.angle_alpha   90.00
_cell.angle_beta   90.00
_cell.angle_gamma   90.00
#
_symmetry.space_group_name_H-M   'P 1'
#
loop_
_entity.id
_entity.type
_entity.pdbx_description
1 polymer ?
#
loop_
_entity_poly.entity_id
_entity_poly.type
_entity_poly.pdbx_seq_one_letter_code
_entity_poly.pdbx_strand_id
1 'polypeptide(L)'
;MTVLPPGAAPGVRSTPGARRIRRSDRTLVPTRLGRHPVAAASLVGGTGLLLQAVGYALGWSAAPGALALFYVGHVVLVVPFALLLASGSVGRGQRIAGAVIYSLTLYLSWFLSNPVLATRFDETLHVATLRDLVAGGGFFAPNTMLPVSPYYPGIELVAGALHWLTGVPFVAAQFLVVVIARVALVLLLFGLAERLTRSSRAAALAVLLYSASSQFYFFNAQFSYQTVALPLAVAAVLLTVRAVDARGRRWPVPAMAAAVASLAALVVTHHLTSWLTLAALWAWGLAHLSGEERRPARIVLTVAGLGTLAATAWTAVVGRLLAVYLLPLFDDARTELGSIITGQGGERELFADRSGYATPLWERGVMFGSLLLWLALLVPAGWYAYRGLTLGRSRARLLPLAVAVVFPALLGARFSPTASDVAERASSFVSMAMAVVIAAWLVAHLDRVPRAAVALGAVVMVLGGTILGGGPDWSRVPGPYLPAAEQRSVDGETLAVARWSAENMPPGSRFAADTTMNRVIPDFAEVSAVTGVGGGTNVTPIFGADEVDTETVALIRSAEIDFIVVDTRLADEPPRSGSLYEASDGYGVFEVSAAQLAKFDGQPGFEKVLSGPVEVYDVRSLRAVPVTYADGEAPLLPGPHSVWRMLVAVALAAALVAAARTLRHNGRPRHRPRPRLHHLSLALPGLMAVGVLAALSGFSAILGSLVLEAAAVAGILRLHARPLDLPTPSRPAVLRWGVISGVYLVAFAVAAWAAWHGLVVAEPTPPGPGTP
;
A
#
# COMPACT_ATOMS: atom_id res chain seq x y z
N MET A 1 46.94 -74.15 44.15
CA MET A 1 45.90 -73.16 44.51
C MET A 1 46.10 -71.98 43.58
N THR A 2 45.19 -71.55 42.71
CA THR A 2 43.71 -71.56 42.69
C THR A 2 43.31 -71.23 41.24
N VAL A 3 42.68 -72.11 40.46
CA VAL A 3 41.23 -72.25 40.17
C VAL A 3 40.55 -71.01 39.52
N LEU A 4 39.84 -71.30 38.43
CA LEU A 4 39.20 -70.51 37.35
C LEU A 4 38.06 -69.54 37.75
N PRO A 5 37.52 -68.77 36.78
CA PRO A 5 36.16 -69.13 36.32
C PRO A 5 35.95 -69.14 34.77
N PRO A 6 34.82 -69.70 34.26
CA PRO A 6 34.65 -70.21 32.89
C PRO A 6 33.58 -69.50 31.99
N GLY A 7 33.55 -69.97 30.72
CA GLY A 7 32.68 -69.76 29.53
C GLY A 7 31.22 -69.28 29.64
N ALA A 8 30.71 -68.49 28.66
CA ALA A 8 30.09 -68.87 27.35
C ALA A 8 28.57 -69.19 27.48
N ALA A 9 27.58 -68.79 26.66
CA ALA A 9 27.43 -68.38 25.23
C ALA A 9 26.01 -67.69 25.03
N PRO A 10 25.29 -67.72 23.87
CA PRO A 10 25.49 -67.04 22.57
C PRO A 10 24.24 -66.32 21.95
N GLY A 11 24.45 -65.55 20.87
CA GLY A 11 23.57 -65.57 19.68
C GLY A 11 22.86 -64.26 19.25
N VAL A 12 23.14 -63.77 18.04
CA VAL A 12 22.21 -63.67 16.88
C VAL A 12 22.83 -62.86 15.72
N ARG A 13 23.12 -63.59 14.63
CA ARG A 13 23.07 -63.33 13.18
C ARG A 13 23.43 -61.93 12.61
N SER A 14 24.50 -61.94 11.81
CA SER A 14 24.88 -60.92 10.82
C SER A 14 24.09 -61.07 9.51
N THR A 15 23.76 -59.93 8.88
CA THR A 15 23.42 -59.84 7.45
C THR A 15 24.32 -58.77 6.80
N PRO A 16 24.91 -59.04 5.61
CA PRO A 16 25.77 -58.08 4.89
C PRO A 16 24.99 -57.34 3.79
N GLY A 17 25.17 -56.03 3.67
CA GLY A 17 24.67 -55.29 2.50
C GLY A 17 24.50 -53.78 2.67
N ALA A 18 25.60 -53.02 2.76
CA ALA A 18 25.55 -51.57 2.58
C ALA A 18 26.31 -51.18 1.30
N ARG A 19 25.56 -51.05 0.20
CA ARG A 19 26.00 -50.46 -1.06
C ARG A 19 26.54 -49.05 -0.80
N ARG A 20 27.83 -48.85 -1.04
CA ARG A 20 28.50 -47.55 -1.03
C ARG A 20 28.05 -46.75 -2.26
N ILE A 21 27.05 -45.87 -2.09
CA ILE A 21 26.70 -44.88 -3.11
C ILE A 21 27.83 -43.85 -3.14
N ARG A 22 28.70 -43.93 -4.17
CA ARG A 22 29.62 -42.85 -4.54
C ARG A 22 28.79 -41.64 -4.94
N ARG A 23 28.68 -40.64 -4.07
CA ARG A 23 28.37 -39.26 -4.48
C ARG A 23 29.56 -38.75 -5.28
N SER A 24 29.39 -38.62 -6.59
CA SER A 24 30.27 -37.79 -7.41
C SER A 24 29.98 -36.33 -7.07
N ASP A 25 30.70 -35.79 -6.09
CA ASP A 25 30.81 -34.34 -5.90
C ASP A 25 31.56 -33.77 -7.12
N ARG A 26 30.82 -33.44 -8.17
CA ARG A 26 31.26 -32.39 -9.09
C ARG A 26 31.09 -31.07 -8.36
N THR A 27 32.13 -30.67 -7.63
CA THR A 27 32.30 -29.31 -7.14
C THR A 27 32.41 -28.37 -8.33
N LEU A 28 31.26 -27.91 -8.82
CA LEU A 28 31.18 -26.74 -9.69
C LEU A 28 31.78 -25.57 -8.91
N VAL A 29 32.93 -25.09 -9.36
CA VAL A 29 33.52 -23.83 -8.90
C VAL A 29 32.44 -22.76 -9.08
N PRO A 30 31.94 -22.11 -8.02
CA PRO A 30 30.93 -21.08 -8.17
C PRO A 30 31.50 -19.95 -9.02
N THR A 31 30.81 -19.60 -10.11
CA THR A 31 31.10 -18.38 -10.88
C THR A 31 31.16 -17.18 -9.92
N ARG A 32 31.92 -16.12 -10.25
CA ARG A 32 32.09 -14.95 -9.34
C ARG A 32 30.76 -14.30 -8.88
N LEU A 33 29.68 -14.46 -9.66
CA LEU A 33 28.31 -14.05 -9.33
C LEU A 33 27.64 -14.92 -8.23
N GLY A 34 28.01 -16.20 -8.11
CA GLY A 34 27.49 -17.13 -7.10
C GLY A 34 27.90 -16.80 -5.65
N ARG A 35 28.82 -15.85 -5.43
CA ARG A 35 29.26 -15.42 -4.09
C ARG A 35 28.35 -14.36 -3.46
N HIS A 36 27.50 -13.68 -4.24
CA HIS A 36 26.65 -12.57 -3.76
C HIS A 36 25.24 -12.64 -4.36
N PRO A 37 24.41 -13.61 -3.92
CA PRO A 37 23.15 -13.91 -4.58
C PRO A 37 22.13 -12.78 -4.46
N VAL A 38 22.16 -11.99 -3.37
CA VAL A 38 21.29 -10.80 -3.23
C VAL A 38 21.63 -9.74 -4.26
N ALA A 39 22.92 -9.41 -4.43
CA ALA A 39 23.35 -8.40 -5.40
C ALA A 39 23.03 -8.83 -6.84
N ALA A 40 23.20 -10.12 -7.16
CA ALA A 40 22.81 -10.68 -8.45
C ALA A 40 21.29 -10.55 -8.68
N ALA A 41 20.47 -10.91 -7.68
CA ALA A 41 19.02 -10.78 -7.77
C ALA A 41 18.58 -9.33 -7.89
N SER A 42 19.20 -8.40 -7.17
CA SER A 42 18.94 -6.96 -7.27
C SER A 42 19.32 -6.40 -8.64
N LEU A 43 20.43 -6.84 -9.24
CA LEU A 43 20.82 -6.37 -10.57
C LEU A 43 19.83 -6.84 -11.64
N VAL A 44 19.47 -8.12 -11.63
CA VAL A 44 18.50 -8.68 -12.59
C VAL A 44 17.12 -8.06 -12.35
N GLY A 45 16.68 -7.96 -11.10
CA GLY A 45 15.39 -7.36 -10.78
C GLY A 45 15.33 -5.86 -11.09
N GLY A 46 16.43 -5.13 -10.89
CA GLY A 46 16.56 -3.74 -11.34
C GLY A 46 16.51 -3.60 -12.86
N THR A 47 17.01 -4.60 -13.61
CA THR A 47 16.86 -4.63 -15.08
C THR A 47 15.39 -4.85 -15.46
N GLY A 48 14.68 -5.74 -14.74
CA GLY A 48 13.23 -5.90 -14.89
C GLY A 48 12.47 -4.60 -14.65
N LEU A 49 12.80 -3.88 -13.58
CA LEU A 49 12.24 -2.57 -13.27
C LEU A 49 12.56 -1.53 -14.36
N LEU A 50 13.78 -1.52 -14.90
CA LEU A 50 14.16 -0.64 -16.01
C LEU A 50 13.33 -0.93 -17.28
N LEU A 51 13.07 -2.20 -17.60
CA LEU A 51 12.17 -2.56 -18.70
C LEU A 51 10.77 -2.00 -18.48
N GLN A 52 10.24 -2.09 -17.26
CA GLN A 52 8.94 -1.49 -16.93
C GLN A 52 8.97 0.04 -17.04
N ALA A 53 10.03 0.70 -16.57
CA ALA A 53 10.19 2.15 -16.71
C ALA A 53 10.24 2.61 -18.17
N VAL A 54 10.90 1.85 -19.05
CA VAL A 54 10.84 2.08 -20.51
C VAL A 54 9.42 1.86 -21.02
N GLY A 55 8.72 0.81 -20.56
CA GLY A 55 7.31 0.58 -20.86
C GLY A 55 6.41 1.74 -20.43
N TYR A 56 6.66 2.34 -19.26
CA TYR A 56 5.94 3.52 -18.79
C TYR A 56 6.25 4.74 -19.65
N ALA A 57 7.49 4.91 -20.09
CA ALA A 57 7.85 5.97 -21.02
C ALA A 57 7.14 5.82 -22.38
N LEU A 58 7.05 4.59 -22.92
CA LEU A 58 6.24 4.31 -24.11
C LEU A 58 4.76 4.57 -23.87
N GLY A 59 4.25 4.21 -22.68
CA GLY A 59 2.87 4.50 -22.28
C GLY A 59 2.57 5.99 -22.35
N TRP A 60 3.35 6.83 -21.65
CA TRP A 60 3.19 8.28 -21.65
C TRP A 60 3.29 8.91 -23.05
N SER A 61 4.08 8.34 -23.97
CA SER A 61 4.16 8.80 -25.37
C SER A 61 3.13 8.16 -26.30
N ALA A 62 2.14 7.44 -25.77
CA ALA A 62 1.12 6.67 -26.50
C ALA A 62 1.72 5.64 -27.51
N ALA A 63 2.97 5.24 -27.32
CA ALA A 63 3.64 4.26 -28.15
C ALA A 63 3.25 2.82 -27.76
N PRO A 64 3.19 1.88 -28.72
CA PRO A 64 2.85 0.50 -28.44
C PRO A 64 3.96 -0.20 -27.62
N GLY A 65 3.59 -1.24 -26.88
CA GLY A 65 4.55 -2.11 -26.17
C GLY A 65 4.69 -1.85 -24.67
N ALA A 66 4.02 -0.83 -24.11
CA ALA A 66 4.03 -0.54 -22.67
C ALA A 66 3.67 -1.77 -21.80
N LEU A 67 2.54 -2.43 -22.11
CA LEU A 67 2.08 -3.64 -21.41
C LEU A 67 3.04 -4.83 -21.57
N ALA A 68 3.57 -5.03 -22.77
CA ALA A 68 4.50 -6.13 -23.02
C ALA A 68 5.77 -5.98 -22.16
N LEU A 69 6.35 -4.78 -22.12
CA LEU A 69 7.50 -4.48 -21.27
C LEU A 69 7.15 -4.54 -19.78
N PHE A 70 5.94 -4.13 -19.40
CA PHE A 70 5.44 -4.30 -18.04
C PHE A 70 5.49 -5.78 -17.60
N TYR A 71 4.90 -6.68 -18.38
CA TYR A 71 4.84 -8.10 -18.05
C TYR A 71 6.20 -8.79 -18.09
N VAL A 72 7.01 -8.53 -19.13
CA VAL A 72 8.37 -9.08 -19.23
C VAL A 72 9.23 -8.59 -18.06
N GLY A 73 9.17 -7.29 -17.76
CA GLY A 73 9.87 -6.69 -16.64
C GLY A 73 9.43 -7.29 -15.30
N HIS A 74 8.13 -7.53 -15.11
CA HIS A 74 7.57 -8.17 -13.91
C HIS A 74 8.12 -9.60 -13.72
N VAL A 75 8.19 -10.41 -14.78
CA VAL A 75 8.78 -11.76 -14.73
C VAL A 75 10.27 -11.69 -14.37
N VAL A 76 11.03 -10.83 -15.05
CA VAL A 76 12.47 -10.63 -14.81
C VAL A 76 12.74 -10.13 -13.38
N LEU A 77 11.81 -9.37 -12.80
CA LEU A 77 11.84 -8.92 -11.42
C LEU A 77 11.57 -10.08 -10.44
N VAL A 78 10.50 -10.84 -10.62
CA VAL A 78 10.05 -11.86 -9.64
C VAL A 78 10.97 -13.06 -9.58
N VAL A 79 11.36 -13.64 -10.72
CA VAL A 79 12.12 -14.89 -10.80
C VAL A 79 13.41 -14.92 -9.96
N PRO A 80 14.35 -13.95 -10.07
CA PRO A 80 15.60 -14.01 -9.33
C PRO A 80 15.39 -13.94 -7.82
N PHE A 81 14.44 -13.14 -7.34
CA PHE A 81 14.11 -13.05 -5.92
C PHE A 81 13.37 -14.29 -5.43
N ALA A 82 12.45 -14.86 -6.21
CA ALA A 82 11.79 -16.11 -5.86
C ALA A 82 12.81 -17.23 -5.63
N LEU A 83 13.76 -17.40 -6.55
CA LEU A 83 14.84 -18.38 -6.43
C LEU A 83 15.77 -18.10 -5.24
N LEU A 84 16.09 -16.82 -4.97
CA LEU A 84 16.87 -16.41 -3.81
C LEU A 84 16.17 -16.79 -2.49
N LEU A 85 14.91 -16.38 -2.34
CA LEU A 85 14.13 -16.55 -1.11
C LEU A 85 13.78 -18.03 -0.87
N ALA A 86 13.60 -18.79 -1.95
CA ALA A 86 13.39 -20.23 -1.93
C ALA A 86 14.67 -21.04 -1.67
N SER A 87 15.87 -20.53 -1.98
CA SER A 87 17.10 -21.31 -1.94
C SER A 87 17.43 -21.86 -0.56
N GLY A 88 17.95 -23.09 -0.46
CA GLY A 88 18.47 -23.67 0.78
C GLY A 88 19.86 -23.15 1.20
N SER A 89 20.61 -22.55 0.28
CA SER A 89 22.01 -22.13 0.50
C SER A 89 22.19 -20.70 1.02
N VAL A 90 21.11 -19.94 1.15
CA VAL A 90 21.14 -18.52 1.50
C VAL A 90 20.94 -18.32 3.00
N GLY A 91 21.79 -17.48 3.61
CA GLY A 91 21.73 -17.17 5.05
C GLY A 91 20.59 -16.21 5.41
N ARG A 92 20.18 -16.21 6.69
CA ARG A 92 19.07 -15.36 7.20
C ARG A 92 19.19 -13.88 6.80
N GLY A 93 20.38 -13.28 6.95
CA GLY A 93 20.59 -11.86 6.63
C GLY A 93 20.39 -11.55 5.14
N GLN A 94 20.80 -12.48 4.27
CA GLN A 94 20.59 -12.37 2.82
C GLN A 94 19.11 -12.55 2.45
N ARG A 95 18.36 -13.41 3.15
CA ARG A 95 16.91 -13.52 2.95
C ARG A 95 16.17 -12.26 3.34
N ILE A 96 16.54 -11.65 4.47
CA ILE A 96 15.95 -10.37 4.90
C ILE A 96 16.24 -9.28 3.88
N ALA A 97 17.52 -9.13 3.48
CA ALA A 97 17.90 -8.15 2.46
C ALA A 97 17.18 -8.41 1.14
N GLY A 98 17.12 -9.67 0.69
CA GLY A 98 16.41 -10.07 -0.52
C GLY A 98 14.91 -9.77 -0.45
N ALA A 99 14.26 -10.06 0.67
CA ALA A 99 12.83 -9.84 0.85
C ALA A 99 12.48 -8.35 0.85
N VAL A 100 13.31 -7.51 1.49
CA VAL A 100 13.14 -6.06 1.50
C VAL A 100 13.41 -5.46 0.12
N ILE A 101 14.50 -5.84 -0.55
CA ILE A 101 14.79 -5.29 -1.88
C ILE A 101 13.72 -5.75 -2.89
N TYR A 102 13.30 -7.01 -2.84
CA TYR A 102 12.23 -7.54 -3.66
C TYR A 102 10.93 -6.75 -3.50
N SER A 103 10.47 -6.56 -2.25
CA SER A 103 9.21 -5.85 -1.99
C SER A 103 9.28 -4.38 -2.38
N LEU A 104 10.43 -3.73 -2.19
CA LEU A 104 10.66 -2.36 -2.65
C LEU A 104 10.75 -2.26 -4.17
N THR A 105 11.29 -3.28 -4.85
CA THR A 105 11.34 -3.30 -6.32
C THR A 105 9.93 -3.47 -6.90
N LEU A 106 9.08 -4.32 -6.29
CA LEU A 106 7.65 -4.40 -6.63
C LEU A 106 6.92 -3.08 -6.37
N TYR A 107 7.20 -2.42 -5.24
CA TYR A 107 6.64 -1.10 -4.97
C TYR A 107 7.09 -0.06 -6.02
N LEU A 108 8.37 -0.05 -6.39
CA LEU A 108 8.88 0.84 -7.44
C LEU A 108 8.25 0.56 -8.80
N SER A 109 8.01 -0.72 -9.15
CA SER A 109 7.22 -1.07 -10.35
C SER A 109 5.88 -0.34 -10.32
N TRP A 110 5.16 -0.37 -9.21
CA TRP A 110 3.88 0.33 -9.08
C TRP A 110 4.05 1.87 -9.09
N PHE A 111 4.98 2.43 -8.32
CA PHE A 111 5.16 3.88 -8.13
C PHE A 111 5.66 4.58 -9.40
N LEU A 112 6.58 3.95 -10.14
CA LEU A 112 7.19 4.53 -11.34
C LEU A 112 6.22 4.63 -12.53
N SER A 113 5.00 4.09 -12.44
CA SER A 113 3.96 4.39 -13.43
C SER A 113 3.58 5.88 -13.44
N ASN A 114 3.61 6.53 -12.26
CA ASN A 114 3.51 7.98 -12.11
C ASN A 114 4.24 8.44 -10.82
N PRO A 115 5.54 8.77 -10.90
CA PRO A 115 6.33 9.21 -9.75
C PRO A 115 6.24 10.73 -9.49
N VAL A 116 5.41 11.46 -10.25
CA VAL A 116 5.35 12.93 -10.22
C VAL A 116 4.17 13.43 -9.39
N LEU A 117 3.02 12.76 -9.51
CA LEU A 117 1.77 13.19 -8.88
C LEU A 117 0.95 11.98 -8.43
N ALA A 118 0.22 12.13 -7.32
CA ALA A 118 -0.84 11.21 -6.95
C ALA A 118 -1.99 11.32 -7.95
N THR A 119 -2.28 10.26 -8.70
CA THR A 119 -3.38 10.27 -9.69
C THR A 119 -4.44 9.21 -9.44
N ARG A 120 -4.17 8.25 -8.56
CA ARG A 120 -5.12 7.21 -8.19
C ARG A 120 -6.13 7.74 -7.19
N PHE A 121 -7.30 7.09 -7.18
CA PHE A 121 -8.45 7.52 -6.42
C PHE A 121 -8.12 7.74 -4.94
N ASP A 122 -7.77 6.69 -4.19
CA ASP A 122 -7.47 6.81 -2.75
C ASP A 122 -6.32 7.77 -2.45
N GLU A 123 -5.32 7.85 -3.32
CA GLU A 123 -4.15 8.72 -3.09
C GLU A 123 -4.55 10.19 -3.11
N THR A 124 -5.34 10.61 -4.11
CA THR A 124 -5.84 11.99 -4.19
C THR A 124 -6.70 12.34 -2.97
N LEU A 125 -7.54 11.41 -2.49
CA LEU A 125 -8.37 11.66 -1.30
C LEU A 125 -7.53 11.93 -0.04
N HIS A 126 -6.44 11.18 0.15
CA HIS A 126 -5.52 11.38 1.27
C HIS A 126 -4.61 12.60 1.08
N VAL A 127 -4.32 13.02 -0.16
CA VAL A 127 -3.56 14.25 -0.44
C VAL A 127 -4.36 15.48 -0.04
N ALA A 128 -5.65 15.55 -0.34
CA ALA A 128 -6.52 16.63 0.11
C ALA A 128 -6.49 16.79 1.64
N THR A 129 -6.65 15.69 2.39
CA THR A 129 -6.55 15.72 3.87
C THR A 129 -5.16 16.11 4.35
N LEU A 130 -4.09 15.67 3.68
CA LEU A 130 -2.72 16.09 4.00
C LEU A 130 -2.51 17.59 3.75
N ARG A 131 -3.06 18.14 2.66
CA ARG A 131 -2.99 19.57 2.33
C ARG A 131 -3.61 20.38 3.45
N ASP A 132 -4.85 20.08 3.84
CA ASP A 132 -5.53 20.80 4.90
C ASP A 132 -4.78 20.72 6.24
N LEU A 133 -4.26 19.53 6.58
CA LEU A 133 -3.47 19.33 7.79
C LEU A 133 -2.20 20.20 7.80
N VAL A 134 -1.51 20.31 6.66
CA VAL A 134 -0.25 21.08 6.53
C VAL A 134 -0.50 22.58 6.38
N ALA A 135 -1.57 22.99 5.68
CA ALA A 135 -1.94 24.38 5.44
C ALA A 135 -2.53 25.08 6.68
N GLY A 136 -2.84 24.33 7.74
CA GLY A 136 -3.35 24.89 9.00
C GLY A 136 -4.86 24.83 9.15
N GLY A 137 -5.56 24.04 8.31
CA GLY A 137 -6.98 23.71 8.49
C GLY A 137 -7.27 22.93 9.79
N GLY A 138 -6.22 22.47 10.47
CA GLY A 138 -6.30 21.80 11.76
C GLY A 138 -6.67 20.32 11.65
N PHE A 139 -6.81 19.67 12.81
CA PHE A 139 -7.38 18.32 12.83
C PHE A 139 -8.85 18.38 12.43
N PHE A 140 -9.31 17.38 11.69
CA PHE A 140 -10.71 17.21 11.29
C PHE A 140 -11.22 18.24 10.27
N ALA A 141 -10.33 18.89 9.51
CA ALA A 141 -10.72 19.67 8.34
C ALA A 141 -11.59 18.81 7.40
N PRO A 142 -12.74 19.29 6.91
CA PRO A 142 -13.65 18.50 6.09
C PRO A 142 -13.00 18.01 4.80
N ASN A 143 -13.21 16.74 4.47
CA ASN A 143 -12.91 16.18 3.15
C ASN A 143 -14.22 15.66 2.56
N THR A 144 -14.76 16.34 1.55
CA THR A 144 -16.09 16.03 1.00
C THR A 144 -16.10 14.75 0.17
N MET A 145 -14.94 14.27 -0.28
CA MET A 145 -14.81 13.02 -1.03
C MET A 145 -14.46 11.82 -0.13
N LEU A 146 -13.82 12.06 1.02
CA LEU A 146 -13.52 11.04 2.02
C LEU A 146 -13.74 11.55 3.46
N PRO A 147 -15.00 11.71 3.90
CA PRO A 147 -15.33 12.35 5.19
C PRO A 147 -14.73 11.66 6.41
N VAL A 148 -14.44 10.36 6.29
CA VAL A 148 -13.84 9.57 7.36
C VAL A 148 -12.34 9.85 7.52
N SER A 149 -11.62 10.26 6.47
CA SER A 149 -10.15 10.40 6.47
C SER A 149 -9.63 11.35 7.56
N PRO A 150 -10.19 12.57 7.74
CA PRO A 150 -9.69 13.51 8.74
C PRO A 150 -9.77 12.98 10.19
N TYR A 151 -10.59 11.96 10.44
CA TYR A 151 -10.76 11.30 11.74
C TYR A 151 -9.89 10.04 11.91
N TYR A 152 -9.20 9.62 10.86
CA TYR A 152 -8.18 8.58 10.89
C TYR A 152 -6.88 9.05 10.23
N PRO A 153 -6.28 10.18 10.70
CA PRO A 153 -5.23 10.89 9.99
C PRO A 153 -3.85 10.20 10.09
N GLY A 154 -3.80 8.90 10.36
CA GLY A 154 -2.56 8.22 10.70
C GLY A 154 -1.52 8.26 9.58
N ILE A 155 -1.94 8.21 8.31
CA ILE A 155 -1.05 8.28 7.17
C ILE A 155 -0.60 9.72 6.88
N GLU A 156 -1.52 10.68 6.99
CA GLU A 156 -1.28 12.12 6.83
C GLU A 156 -0.37 12.65 7.94
N LEU A 157 -0.48 12.15 9.17
CA LEU A 157 0.42 12.51 10.26
C LEU A 157 1.87 12.07 9.99
N VAL A 158 2.07 10.89 9.40
CA VAL A 158 3.43 10.44 9.02
C VAL A 158 3.95 11.26 7.84
N ALA A 159 3.11 11.51 6.82
CA ALA A 159 3.50 12.31 5.66
C ALA A 159 3.79 13.77 6.04
N GLY A 160 2.93 14.39 6.84
CA GLY A 160 3.09 15.72 7.41
C GLY A 160 4.37 15.80 8.24
N ALA A 161 4.64 14.82 9.12
CA ALA A 161 5.90 14.77 9.85
C ALA A 161 7.13 14.75 8.93
N LEU A 162 7.12 13.95 7.87
CA LEU A 162 8.21 13.92 6.90
C LEU A 162 8.34 15.26 6.16
N HIS A 163 7.22 15.84 5.74
CA HIS A 163 7.18 17.14 5.09
C HIS A 163 7.73 18.26 6.00
N TRP A 164 7.23 18.37 7.24
CA TRP A 164 7.68 19.38 8.20
C TRP A 164 9.15 19.20 8.63
N LEU A 165 9.65 17.97 8.72
CA LEU A 165 11.05 17.71 9.10
C LEU A 165 12.04 17.95 7.96
N THR A 166 11.64 17.79 6.69
CA THR A 166 12.58 17.73 5.56
C THR A 166 12.31 18.72 4.43
N GLY A 167 11.12 19.32 4.38
CA GLY A 167 10.69 20.23 3.30
C GLY A 167 10.45 19.55 1.95
N VAL A 168 10.42 18.21 1.89
CA VAL A 168 10.13 17.46 0.66
C VAL A 168 8.69 17.70 0.19
N PRO A 169 8.42 17.70 -1.14
CA PRO A 169 7.05 17.84 -1.66
C PRO A 169 6.17 16.66 -1.24
N PHE A 170 4.85 16.83 -1.31
CA PHE A 170 3.90 15.79 -0.86
C PHE A 170 4.12 14.45 -1.55
N VAL A 171 4.33 14.41 -2.87
CA VAL A 171 4.61 13.15 -3.59
C VAL A 171 5.83 12.40 -3.02
N ALA A 172 6.87 13.12 -2.60
CA ALA A 172 8.05 12.52 -1.98
C ALA A 172 7.78 12.06 -0.55
N ALA A 173 6.98 12.81 0.22
CA ALA A 173 6.52 12.38 1.53
C ALA A 173 5.69 11.09 1.43
N GLN A 174 4.74 11.02 0.51
CA GLN A 174 3.93 9.83 0.21
C GLN A 174 4.81 8.62 -0.12
N PHE A 175 5.75 8.78 -1.05
CA PHE A 175 6.73 7.75 -1.40
C PHE A 175 7.48 7.23 -0.17
N LEU A 176 7.99 8.13 0.67
CA LEU A 176 8.73 7.77 1.88
C LEU A 176 7.84 7.04 2.90
N VAL A 177 6.58 7.47 3.09
CA VAL A 177 5.63 6.78 3.96
C VAL A 177 5.43 5.34 3.51
N VAL A 178 5.16 5.12 2.23
CA VAL A 178 4.94 3.75 1.70
C VAL A 178 6.22 2.92 1.78
N VAL A 179 7.40 3.48 1.52
CA VAL A 179 8.69 2.79 1.72
C VAL A 179 8.87 2.37 3.17
N ILE A 180 8.66 3.27 4.13
CA ILE A 180 8.78 2.97 5.56
C ILE A 180 7.79 1.88 5.97
N ALA A 181 6.53 2.01 5.56
CA ALA A 181 5.48 1.04 5.82
C ALA A 181 5.80 -0.34 5.22
N ARG A 182 6.27 -0.39 3.96
CA ARG A 182 6.63 -1.63 3.26
C ARG A 182 7.82 -2.33 3.92
N VAL A 183 8.86 -1.58 4.28
CA VAL A 183 10.03 -2.12 5.00
C VAL A 183 9.60 -2.66 6.37
N ALA A 184 8.80 -1.89 7.12
CA ALA A 184 8.27 -2.31 8.41
C ALA A 184 7.46 -3.60 8.27
N LEU A 185 6.49 -3.64 7.34
CA LEU A 185 5.62 -4.78 7.10
C LEU A 185 6.43 -6.04 6.79
N VAL A 186 7.38 -5.96 5.86
CA VAL A 186 8.21 -7.11 5.46
C VAL A 186 9.08 -7.61 6.61
N LEU A 187 9.73 -6.71 7.35
CA LEU A 187 10.60 -7.10 8.47
C LEU A 187 9.80 -7.68 9.64
N LEU A 188 8.62 -7.12 9.93
CA LEU A 188 7.73 -7.58 10.99
C LEU A 188 7.07 -8.91 10.62
N LEU A 189 6.57 -9.07 9.39
CA LEU A 189 6.02 -10.33 8.89
C LEU A 189 7.09 -11.43 8.85
N PHE A 190 8.29 -11.11 8.34
CA PHE A 190 9.42 -12.03 8.38
C PHE A 190 9.74 -12.43 9.83
N GLY A 191 9.80 -11.46 10.75
CA GLY A 191 10.07 -11.71 12.17
C GLY A 191 9.00 -12.58 12.83
N LEU A 192 7.72 -12.36 12.51
CA LEU A 192 6.60 -13.14 13.00
C LEU A 192 6.62 -14.56 12.44
N ALA A 193 6.72 -14.71 11.12
CA ALA A 193 6.80 -16.01 10.46
C ALA A 193 8.03 -16.80 10.91
N GLU A 194 9.19 -16.17 11.06
CA GLU A 194 10.41 -16.80 11.60
C GLU A 194 10.20 -17.28 13.03
N ARG A 195 9.49 -16.49 13.85
CA ARG A 195 9.19 -16.88 15.23
C ARG A 195 8.25 -18.09 15.30
N LEU A 196 7.21 -18.10 14.48
CA LEU A 196 6.22 -19.18 14.43
C LEU A 196 6.78 -20.49 13.86
N THR A 197 7.58 -20.39 12.79
CA THR A 197 8.11 -21.55 12.06
C THR A 197 9.50 -21.99 12.52
N ARG A 198 10.20 -21.15 13.28
CA ARG A 198 11.63 -21.30 13.63
C ARG A 198 12.55 -21.44 12.42
N SER A 199 12.14 -20.94 11.26
CA SER A 199 12.88 -21.06 10.01
C SER A 199 12.93 -19.74 9.26
N SER A 200 14.14 -19.21 9.06
CA SER A 200 14.36 -18.02 8.22
C SER A 200 13.99 -18.25 6.75
N ARG A 201 14.05 -19.50 6.26
CA ARG A 201 13.62 -19.88 4.91
C ARG A 201 12.11 -19.86 4.79
N ALA A 202 11.39 -20.41 5.77
CA ALA A 202 9.93 -20.32 5.81
C ALA A 202 9.46 -18.87 5.93
N ALA A 203 10.14 -18.05 6.74
CA ALA A 203 9.84 -16.62 6.84
C ALA A 203 10.02 -15.88 5.49
N ALA A 204 11.08 -16.20 4.75
CA ALA A 204 11.30 -15.65 3.41
C ALA A 204 10.20 -16.07 2.43
N LEU A 205 9.78 -17.34 2.48
CA LEU A 205 8.65 -17.85 1.68
C LEU A 205 7.33 -17.20 2.07
N ALA A 206 7.09 -16.93 3.35
CA ALA A 206 5.89 -16.22 3.79
C ALA A 206 5.83 -14.80 3.21
N VAL A 207 6.95 -14.08 3.13
CA VAL A 207 6.99 -12.78 2.45
C VAL A 207 6.75 -12.92 0.94
N LEU A 208 7.37 -13.90 0.28
CA LEU A 208 7.17 -14.15 -1.15
C LEU A 208 5.70 -14.51 -1.46
N LEU A 209 5.10 -15.39 -0.68
CA LEU A 209 3.70 -15.78 -0.84
C LEU A 209 2.75 -14.63 -0.51
N TYR A 210 3.05 -13.83 0.52
CA TYR A 210 2.24 -12.64 0.81
C TYR A 210 2.31 -11.60 -0.31
N SER A 211 3.43 -11.53 -1.04
CA SER A 211 3.53 -10.68 -2.24
C SER A 211 2.62 -11.10 -3.39
N ALA A 212 2.09 -12.33 -3.36
CA ALA A 212 1.11 -12.84 -4.30
C ALA A 212 -0.36 -12.58 -3.89
N SER A 213 -0.57 -11.86 -2.78
CA SER A 213 -1.90 -11.33 -2.46
C SER A 213 -2.31 -10.29 -3.48
N SER A 214 -3.60 -10.26 -3.86
CA SER A 214 -4.15 -9.24 -4.77
C SER A 214 -3.89 -7.81 -4.28
N GLN A 215 -3.88 -7.63 -2.96
CA GLN A 215 -3.72 -6.32 -2.34
C GLN A 215 -2.25 -5.88 -2.23
N PHE A 216 -1.26 -6.77 -2.40
CA PHE A 216 0.14 -6.44 -2.09
C PHE A 216 0.77 -5.45 -3.07
N TYR A 217 0.56 -5.67 -4.38
CA TYR A 217 1.11 -4.85 -5.46
C TYR A 217 0.31 -3.57 -5.72
N PHE A 218 -1.01 -3.61 -5.48
CA PHE A 218 -1.91 -2.50 -5.77
C PHE A 218 -2.25 -1.68 -4.51
N PHE A 219 -3.28 -2.08 -3.75
CA PHE A 219 -3.83 -1.24 -2.67
C PHE A 219 -2.81 -0.95 -1.55
N ASN A 220 -2.04 -1.95 -1.12
CA ASN A 220 -1.00 -1.78 -0.10
C ASN A 220 0.25 -1.05 -0.61
N ALA A 221 0.31 -0.71 -1.91
CA ALA A 221 1.33 0.12 -2.52
C ALA A 221 0.90 1.60 -2.64
N GLN A 222 -0.39 1.90 -2.49
CA GLN A 222 -0.89 3.27 -2.56
C GLN A 222 -0.60 4.05 -1.27
N PHE A 223 -0.60 5.38 -1.39
CA PHE A 223 -0.75 6.29 -0.26
C PHE A 223 -2.19 6.24 0.30
N SER A 224 -2.52 5.11 0.93
CA SER A 224 -3.79 4.84 1.59
C SER A 224 -3.58 4.34 3.01
N TYR A 225 -4.49 4.68 3.92
CA TYR A 225 -4.40 4.36 5.34
C TYR A 225 -4.10 2.87 5.68
N GLN A 226 -4.50 1.91 4.83
CA GLN A 226 -4.27 0.47 5.05
C GLN A 226 -2.79 0.13 4.95
N THR A 227 -2.06 0.83 4.08
CA THR A 227 -0.62 0.67 3.87
C THR A 227 0.15 0.87 5.18
N VAL A 228 -0.23 1.86 5.99
CA VAL A 228 0.37 2.12 7.33
C VAL A 228 -0.27 1.24 8.41
N ALA A 229 -1.56 0.91 8.30
CA ALA A 229 -2.26 0.07 9.26
C ALA A 229 -1.70 -1.35 9.36
N LEU A 230 -1.38 -1.99 8.23
CA LEU A 230 -0.86 -3.37 8.20
C LEU A 230 0.43 -3.59 9.01
N PRO A 231 1.51 -2.80 8.84
CA PRO A 231 2.70 -2.95 9.67
C PRO A 231 2.42 -2.68 11.16
N LEU A 232 1.53 -1.76 11.50
CA LEU A 232 1.13 -1.51 12.90
C LEU A 232 0.41 -2.74 13.51
N ALA A 233 -0.49 -3.36 12.75
CA ALA A 233 -1.17 -4.59 13.17
C ALA A 233 -0.19 -5.75 13.38
N VAL A 234 0.71 -5.99 12.43
CA VAL A 234 1.72 -7.06 12.55
C VAL A 234 2.71 -6.75 13.68
N ALA A 235 3.06 -5.48 13.91
CA ALA A 235 3.85 -5.05 15.05
C ALA A 235 3.17 -5.39 16.38
N ALA A 236 1.89 -5.04 16.54
CA ALA A 236 1.13 -5.34 17.74
C ALA A 236 1.10 -6.85 18.05
N VAL A 237 0.85 -7.69 17.03
CA VAL A 237 0.87 -9.15 17.18
C VAL A 237 2.28 -9.65 17.56
N LEU A 238 3.32 -9.26 16.82
CA LEU A 238 4.69 -9.71 17.08
C LEU A 238 5.22 -9.27 18.45
N LEU A 239 4.91 -8.05 18.88
CA LEU A 239 5.29 -7.53 20.19
C LEU A 239 4.54 -8.25 21.32
N THR A 240 3.28 -8.62 21.10
CA THR A 240 2.51 -9.46 22.02
C THR A 240 3.10 -10.87 22.10
N VAL A 241 3.52 -11.48 20.97
CA VAL A 241 4.25 -12.76 20.96
C VAL A 241 5.52 -12.67 21.80
N ARG A 242 6.29 -11.58 21.66
CA ARG A 242 7.48 -11.33 22.47
C ARG A 242 7.20 -11.15 23.95
N ALA A 243 6.09 -10.51 24.29
CA ALA A 243 5.64 -10.38 25.67
C ALA A 243 5.36 -11.76 26.27
N VAL A 244 4.61 -12.60 25.56
CA VAL A 244 4.32 -13.99 25.97
C VAL A 244 5.62 -14.78 26.19
N ASP A 245 6.58 -14.65 25.27
CA ASP A 245 7.87 -15.36 25.28
C ASP A 245 8.85 -14.92 26.39
N ALA A 246 8.67 -13.74 26.97
CA ALA A 246 9.60 -13.17 27.94
C ALA A 246 9.57 -13.97 29.26
N ARG A 247 10.49 -14.92 29.44
CA ARG A 247 10.62 -15.74 30.66
C ARG A 247 11.15 -14.91 31.85
N GLY A 248 10.73 -15.28 33.07
CA GLY A 248 11.28 -14.70 34.31
C GLY A 248 10.69 -13.35 34.75
N ARG A 249 9.81 -12.71 33.97
CA ARG A 249 9.07 -11.51 34.38
C ARG A 249 7.58 -11.80 34.51
N ARG A 250 6.96 -11.40 35.64
CA ARG A 250 5.49 -11.51 35.82
C ARG A 250 4.76 -10.68 34.75
N TRP A 251 5.23 -9.44 34.53
CA TRP A 251 4.72 -8.54 33.50
C TRP A 251 5.86 -8.05 32.58
N PRO A 252 5.83 -8.39 31.28
CA PRO A 252 6.81 -7.93 30.29
C PRO A 252 6.47 -6.53 29.74
N VAL A 253 6.43 -5.54 30.65
CA VAL A 253 5.92 -4.18 30.38
C VAL A 253 6.44 -3.53 29.10
N PRO A 254 7.75 -3.56 28.75
CA PRO A 254 8.23 -2.87 27.55
C PRO A 254 7.65 -3.42 26.23
N ALA A 255 7.45 -4.74 26.14
CA ALA A 255 6.88 -5.36 24.95
C ALA A 255 5.36 -5.10 24.87
N MET A 256 4.67 -5.15 26.01
CA MET A 256 3.24 -4.82 26.08
C MET A 256 2.98 -3.34 25.78
N ALA A 257 3.76 -2.43 26.36
CA ALA A 257 3.64 -0.99 26.10
C ALA A 257 3.88 -0.67 24.62
N ALA A 258 4.87 -1.29 23.98
CA ALA A 258 5.09 -1.13 22.55
C ALA A 258 3.95 -1.71 21.69
N ALA A 259 3.36 -2.84 22.12
CA ALA A 259 2.19 -3.42 21.43
C ALA A 259 0.98 -2.49 21.54
N VAL A 260 0.70 -1.96 22.74
CA VAL A 260 -0.38 -0.99 22.99
C VAL A 260 -0.13 0.31 22.22
N ALA A 261 1.11 0.81 22.16
CA ALA A 261 1.43 1.98 21.35
C ALA A 261 1.19 1.74 19.85
N SER A 262 1.49 0.54 19.35
CA SER A 262 1.19 0.15 17.96
C SER A 262 -0.32 0.07 17.72
N LEU A 263 -1.09 -0.43 18.70
CA LEU A 263 -2.56 -0.47 18.63
C LEU A 263 -3.18 0.93 18.70
N ALA A 264 -2.67 1.83 19.55
CA ALA A 264 -3.15 3.20 19.64
C ALA A 264 -2.92 3.96 18.32
N ALA A 265 -1.72 3.80 17.73
CA ALA A 265 -1.43 4.32 16.40
C ALA A 265 -2.36 3.70 15.34
N LEU A 266 -2.61 2.39 15.40
CA LEU A 266 -3.50 1.70 14.47
C LEU A 266 -4.95 2.22 14.56
N VAL A 267 -5.46 2.45 15.77
CA VAL A 267 -6.81 2.97 16.03
C VAL A 267 -7.06 4.30 15.33
N VAL A 268 -6.10 5.22 15.37
CA VAL A 268 -6.20 6.52 14.69
C VAL A 268 -5.78 6.48 13.21
N THR A 269 -5.41 5.30 12.69
CA THR A 269 -5.02 5.12 11.28
C THR A 269 -6.12 4.43 10.49
N HIS A 270 -6.73 3.36 11.02
CA HIS A 270 -7.67 2.55 10.25
C HIS A 270 -8.62 1.76 11.14
N HIS A 271 -9.89 2.12 11.13
CA HIS A 271 -10.92 1.49 11.98
C HIS A 271 -11.05 -0.02 11.73
N LEU A 272 -11.24 -0.46 10.47
CA LEU A 272 -11.46 -1.88 10.15
C LEU A 272 -10.25 -2.75 10.55
N THR A 273 -9.03 -2.37 10.14
CA THR A 273 -7.80 -3.08 10.53
C THR A 273 -7.63 -3.14 12.05
N SER A 274 -8.02 -2.08 12.78
CA SER A 274 -8.01 -2.06 14.24
C SER A 274 -8.91 -3.13 14.83
N TRP A 275 -10.19 -3.15 14.45
CA TRP A 275 -11.18 -4.09 14.97
C TRP A 275 -10.86 -5.54 14.60
N LEU A 276 -10.40 -5.80 13.37
CA LEU A 276 -9.94 -7.14 12.95
C LEU A 276 -8.73 -7.61 13.76
N THR A 277 -7.77 -6.72 14.02
CA THR A 277 -6.60 -7.04 14.85
C THR A 277 -7.01 -7.35 16.29
N LEU A 278 -7.91 -6.56 16.87
CA LEU A 278 -8.45 -6.79 18.22
C LEU A 278 -9.22 -8.11 18.31
N ALA A 279 -10.07 -8.42 17.32
CA ALA A 279 -10.78 -9.70 17.26
C ALA A 279 -9.80 -10.88 17.23
N ALA A 280 -8.72 -10.79 16.45
CA ALA A 280 -7.67 -11.79 16.41
C ALA A 280 -6.93 -11.93 17.76
N LEU A 281 -6.63 -10.82 18.45
CA LEU A 281 -6.00 -10.85 19.78
C LEU A 281 -6.93 -11.46 20.84
N TRP A 282 -8.23 -11.14 20.82
CA TRP A 282 -9.23 -11.75 21.69
C TRP A 282 -9.32 -13.26 21.45
N ALA A 283 -9.49 -13.68 20.20
CA ALA A 283 -9.52 -15.10 19.83
C ALA A 283 -8.23 -15.83 20.26
N TRP A 284 -7.07 -15.19 20.13
CA TRP A 284 -5.80 -15.73 20.58
C TRP A 284 -5.72 -15.88 22.11
N GLY A 285 -6.15 -14.86 22.85
CA GLY A 285 -6.19 -14.90 24.31
C GLY A 285 -7.13 -15.98 24.84
N LEU A 286 -8.31 -16.12 24.23
CA LEU A 286 -9.29 -17.16 24.54
C LEU A 286 -8.73 -18.56 24.20
N ALA A 287 -8.06 -18.72 23.06
CA ALA A 287 -7.43 -19.99 22.70
C ALA A 287 -6.35 -20.43 23.72
N HIS A 288 -5.60 -19.48 24.31
CA HIS A 288 -4.69 -19.77 25.42
C HIS A 288 -5.43 -20.17 26.71
N LEU A 289 -6.56 -19.54 27.04
CA LEU A 289 -7.40 -19.96 28.18
C LEU A 289 -7.91 -21.38 27.99
N SER A 290 -8.43 -21.71 26.81
CA SER A 290 -8.90 -23.05 26.46
C SER A 290 -7.76 -24.08 26.41
N GLY A 291 -6.51 -23.65 26.28
CA GLY A 291 -5.31 -24.49 26.37
C GLY A 291 -4.69 -24.56 27.77
N GLU A 292 -5.37 -24.00 28.79
CA GLU A 292 -4.89 -23.89 30.17
C GLU A 292 -3.60 -23.05 30.35
N GLU A 293 -3.22 -22.28 29.33
CA GLU A 293 -2.05 -21.42 29.32
C GLU A 293 -2.35 -20.04 29.96
N ARG A 294 -2.60 -20.03 31.28
CA ARG A 294 -3.10 -18.85 32.03
C ARG A 294 -2.24 -17.59 31.89
N ARG A 295 -0.90 -17.72 31.90
CA ARG A 295 0.00 -16.55 31.79
C ARG A 295 -0.01 -15.93 30.39
N PRO A 296 0.22 -16.69 29.30
CA PRO A 296 0.02 -16.18 27.94
C PRO A 296 -1.35 -15.54 27.73
N ALA A 297 -2.42 -16.20 28.18
CA ALA A 297 -3.79 -15.67 28.10
C ALA A 297 -3.90 -14.29 28.77
N ARG A 298 -3.45 -14.14 30.01
CA ARG A 298 -3.48 -12.84 30.72
C ARG A 298 -2.76 -11.74 29.95
N ILE A 299 -1.57 -12.02 29.42
CA ILE A 299 -0.79 -11.02 28.67
C ILE A 299 -1.55 -10.58 27.41
N VAL A 300 -2.03 -11.54 26.61
CA VAL A 300 -2.74 -11.27 25.35
C VAL A 300 -4.05 -10.53 25.62
N LEU A 301 -4.84 -10.98 26.59
CA LEU A 301 -6.12 -10.37 26.95
C LEU A 301 -5.95 -8.96 27.55
N THR A 302 -4.87 -8.69 28.30
CA THR A 302 -4.57 -7.33 28.76
C THR A 302 -4.24 -6.40 27.59
N VAL A 303 -3.40 -6.84 26.63
CA VAL A 303 -3.11 -6.04 25.43
C VAL A 303 -4.37 -5.82 24.60
N ALA A 304 -5.18 -6.87 24.39
CA ALA A 304 -6.45 -6.78 23.68
C ALA A 304 -7.41 -5.82 24.37
N GLY A 305 -7.59 -5.91 25.70
CA GLY A 305 -8.47 -5.04 26.46
C GLY A 305 -8.06 -3.56 26.42
N LEU A 306 -6.76 -3.27 26.56
CA LEU A 306 -6.25 -1.89 26.43
C LEU A 306 -6.44 -1.35 25.00
N GLY A 307 -6.20 -2.19 23.99
CA GLY A 307 -6.45 -1.82 22.59
C GLY A 307 -7.94 -1.59 22.30
N THR A 308 -8.83 -2.43 22.82
CA THR A 308 -10.29 -2.24 22.72
C THR A 308 -10.73 -0.96 23.42
N LEU A 309 -10.18 -0.64 24.60
CA LEU A 309 -10.47 0.63 25.28
C LEU A 309 -10.09 1.83 24.40
N ALA A 310 -8.89 1.81 23.80
CA ALA A 310 -8.45 2.87 22.89
C ALA A 310 -9.36 2.97 21.64
N ALA A 311 -9.69 1.82 21.02
CA ALA A 311 -10.56 1.77 19.84
C ALA A 311 -11.96 2.30 20.15
N THR A 312 -12.57 1.87 21.25
CA THR A 312 -13.89 2.34 21.69
C THR A 312 -13.86 3.83 22.03
N ALA A 313 -12.83 4.30 22.74
CA ALA A 313 -12.70 5.72 23.07
C ALA A 313 -12.62 6.60 21.81
N TRP A 314 -11.80 6.21 20.83
CA TRP A 314 -11.72 6.93 19.55
C TRP A 314 -13.01 6.85 18.75
N THR A 315 -13.60 5.65 18.63
CA THR A 315 -14.88 5.44 17.95
C THR A 315 -16.00 6.27 18.58
N ALA A 316 -16.01 6.44 19.90
CA ALA A 316 -16.99 7.28 20.59
C ALA A 316 -16.85 8.77 20.23
N VAL A 317 -15.62 9.26 20.02
CA VAL A 317 -15.37 10.64 19.56
C VAL A 317 -15.87 10.86 18.13
N VAL A 318 -15.71 9.85 17.25
CA VAL A 318 -16.08 9.92 15.82
C VAL A 318 -17.49 9.34 15.55
N GLY A 319 -18.22 8.94 16.60
CA GLY A 319 -19.34 8.00 16.50
C GLY A 319 -20.51 8.43 15.61
N ARG A 320 -20.85 9.73 15.56
CA ARG A 320 -21.92 10.23 14.67
C ARG A 320 -21.55 10.12 13.18
N LEU A 321 -20.28 10.37 12.85
CA LEU A 321 -19.78 10.29 11.47
C LEU A 321 -19.60 8.84 11.03
N LEU A 322 -19.12 7.98 11.92
CA LEU A 322 -19.02 6.55 11.64
C LEU A 322 -20.40 5.91 11.43
N ALA A 323 -21.42 6.36 12.16
CA ALA A 323 -22.78 5.88 11.95
C ALA A 323 -23.27 6.23 10.54
N VAL A 324 -23.15 7.49 10.12
CA VAL A 324 -23.55 7.93 8.76
C VAL A 324 -22.73 7.24 7.67
N TYR A 325 -21.43 7.04 7.88
CA TYR A 325 -20.53 6.44 6.89
C TYR A 325 -20.64 4.91 6.81
N LEU A 326 -20.83 4.20 7.93
CA LEU A 326 -20.82 2.74 7.98
C LEU A 326 -22.22 2.10 7.95
N LEU A 327 -23.29 2.76 8.45
CA LEU A 327 -24.63 2.16 8.42
C LEU A 327 -25.07 1.79 7.01
N PRO A 328 -24.93 2.66 5.99
CA PRO A 328 -25.34 2.32 4.62
C PRO A 328 -24.64 1.05 4.13
N LEU A 329 -23.32 0.94 4.35
CA LEU A 329 -22.55 -0.26 3.98
C LEU A 329 -23.05 -1.55 4.67
N PHE A 330 -23.52 -1.45 5.93
CA PHE A 330 -24.09 -2.59 6.64
C PHE A 330 -25.52 -2.91 6.21
N ASP A 331 -26.31 -1.90 5.89
CA ASP A 331 -27.69 -2.06 5.44
C ASP A 331 -27.75 -2.57 4.00
N ASP A 332 -26.85 -2.10 3.12
CA ASP A 332 -26.62 -2.64 1.77
C ASP A 332 -26.17 -4.11 1.84
N ALA A 333 -25.20 -4.43 2.71
CA ALA A 333 -24.74 -5.80 2.90
C ALA A 333 -25.82 -6.74 3.45
N ARG A 334 -26.72 -6.25 4.33
CA ARG A 334 -27.86 -7.05 4.85
C ARG A 334 -28.93 -7.27 3.78
N THR A 335 -29.28 -6.23 3.05
CA THR A 335 -30.30 -6.28 1.99
C THR A 335 -29.86 -7.21 0.87
N GLU A 336 -28.58 -7.17 0.49
CA GLU A 336 -28.04 -8.06 -0.52
C GLU A 336 -27.90 -9.51 -0.02
N LEU A 337 -27.50 -9.75 1.25
CA LEU A 337 -27.54 -11.09 1.85
C LEU A 337 -28.95 -11.71 1.79
N GLY A 338 -29.98 -10.89 1.99
CA GLY A 338 -31.38 -11.29 1.74
C GLY A 338 -31.61 -11.67 0.27
N SER A 339 -31.14 -10.86 -0.68
CA SER A 339 -31.27 -11.09 -2.13
C SER A 339 -30.53 -12.34 -2.63
N ILE A 340 -29.37 -12.67 -2.04
CA ILE A 340 -28.60 -13.88 -2.36
C ILE A 340 -29.33 -15.14 -1.85
N ILE A 341 -29.97 -15.05 -0.68
CA ILE A 341 -30.77 -16.15 -0.11
C ILE A 341 -32.10 -16.34 -0.87
N THR A 342 -32.69 -15.26 -1.42
CA THR A 342 -33.90 -15.32 -2.25
C THR A 342 -33.63 -15.58 -3.74
N GLY A 343 -32.36 -15.63 -4.15
CA GLY A 343 -31.96 -15.88 -5.55
C GLY A 343 -32.23 -14.71 -6.51
N GLN A 344 -32.32 -13.48 -5.99
CA GLN A 344 -32.64 -12.26 -6.74
C GLN A 344 -31.44 -11.29 -6.89
N GLY A 345 -30.20 -11.75 -6.63
CA GLY A 345 -29.01 -10.91 -6.78
C GLY A 345 -28.73 -10.55 -8.25
N GLY A 346 -28.45 -9.27 -8.52
CA GLY A 346 -28.04 -8.80 -9.86
C GLY A 346 -26.74 -9.45 -10.32
N GLU A 347 -26.67 -9.83 -11.60
CA GLU A 347 -25.47 -10.44 -12.19
C GLU A 347 -24.35 -9.39 -12.32
N ARG A 348 -23.20 -9.62 -11.67
CA ARG A 348 -21.97 -8.89 -11.96
C ARG A 348 -21.26 -9.56 -13.14
N GLU A 349 -21.09 -8.85 -14.25
CA GLU A 349 -20.21 -9.32 -15.32
C GLU A 349 -18.75 -9.31 -14.83
N LEU A 350 -18.18 -10.51 -14.65
CA LEU A 350 -16.78 -10.66 -14.28
C LEU A 350 -15.89 -10.53 -15.52
N PHE A 351 -14.75 -9.85 -15.37
CA PHE A 351 -13.72 -9.72 -16.40
C PHE A 351 -14.09 -8.87 -17.62
N ALA A 352 -15.14 -8.04 -17.51
CA ALA A 352 -15.50 -7.00 -18.46
C ALA A 352 -15.73 -5.68 -17.72
N ASP A 353 -15.41 -4.56 -18.35
CA ASP A 353 -15.91 -3.24 -17.93
C ASP A 353 -17.07 -2.80 -18.82
N ARG A 354 -17.78 -1.74 -18.42
CA ARG A 354 -19.01 -1.27 -19.08
C ARG A 354 -18.75 -0.61 -20.44
N SER A 355 -17.50 -0.29 -20.74
CA SER A 355 -17.08 0.26 -22.03
C SER A 355 -16.72 -0.81 -23.07
N GLY A 356 -16.92 -2.09 -22.72
CA GLY A 356 -16.63 -3.23 -23.59
C GLY A 356 -15.18 -3.75 -23.53
N TYR A 357 -14.35 -3.27 -22.61
CA TYR A 357 -13.03 -3.89 -22.40
C TYR A 357 -13.21 -5.24 -21.72
N ALA A 358 -12.69 -6.29 -22.35
CA ALA A 358 -12.66 -7.64 -21.79
C ALA A 358 -11.23 -8.00 -21.37
N THR A 359 -11.06 -8.49 -20.14
CA THR A 359 -9.76 -8.97 -19.66
C THR A 359 -9.24 -10.08 -20.59
N PRO A 360 -7.99 -10.01 -21.10
CA PRO A 360 -7.46 -11.01 -22.02
C PRO A 360 -7.52 -12.45 -21.47
N LEU A 361 -7.74 -13.45 -22.34
CA LEU A 361 -7.89 -14.86 -21.94
C LEU A 361 -6.68 -15.40 -21.16
N TRP A 362 -5.46 -15.00 -21.56
CA TRP A 362 -4.25 -15.44 -20.89
C TRP A 362 -4.12 -14.84 -19.48
N GLU A 363 -4.60 -13.61 -19.26
CA GLU A 363 -4.65 -12.98 -17.93
C GLU A 363 -5.64 -13.71 -17.03
N ARG A 364 -6.83 -14.02 -17.56
CA ARG A 364 -7.81 -14.88 -16.87
C ARG A 364 -7.17 -16.21 -16.48
N GLY A 365 -6.45 -16.85 -17.41
CA GLY A 365 -5.71 -18.09 -17.16
C GLY A 365 -4.69 -17.98 -16.03
N VAL A 366 -3.90 -16.90 -15.98
CA VAL A 366 -2.92 -16.65 -14.91
C VAL A 366 -3.61 -16.39 -13.57
N MET A 367 -4.69 -15.62 -13.55
CA MET A 367 -5.50 -15.37 -12.35
C MET A 367 -6.06 -16.67 -11.78
N PHE A 368 -6.77 -17.45 -12.60
CA PHE A 368 -7.32 -18.75 -12.18
C PHE A 368 -6.20 -19.72 -11.76
N GLY A 369 -5.09 -19.77 -12.49
CA GLY A 369 -3.92 -20.56 -12.13
C GLY A 369 -3.36 -20.21 -10.75
N SER A 370 -3.29 -18.92 -10.41
CA SER A 370 -2.87 -18.45 -9.08
C SER A 370 -3.84 -18.88 -7.98
N LEU A 371 -5.16 -18.72 -8.20
CA LEU A 371 -6.19 -19.12 -7.25
C LEU A 371 -6.18 -20.63 -6.98
N LEU A 372 -6.09 -21.44 -8.05
CA LEU A 372 -5.98 -22.89 -7.95
C LEU A 372 -4.71 -23.30 -7.20
N LEU A 373 -3.58 -22.61 -7.43
CA LEU A 373 -2.33 -22.90 -6.74
C LEU A 373 -2.41 -22.54 -5.24
N TRP A 374 -3.07 -21.44 -4.87
CA TRP A 374 -3.36 -21.14 -3.46
C TRP A 374 -4.16 -22.26 -2.78
N LEU A 375 -5.23 -22.74 -3.43
CA LEU A 375 -6.06 -23.84 -2.93
C LEU A 375 -5.27 -25.15 -2.83
N ALA A 376 -4.52 -25.51 -3.88
CA ALA A 376 -3.73 -26.73 -3.94
C ALA A 376 -2.63 -26.77 -2.87
N LEU A 377 -2.01 -25.63 -2.55
CA LEU A 377 -1.03 -25.52 -1.48
C LEU A 377 -1.67 -25.50 -0.08
N LEU A 378 -2.88 -24.92 0.05
CA LEU A 378 -3.59 -24.84 1.32
C LEU A 378 -3.98 -26.24 1.84
N VAL A 379 -4.45 -27.15 0.98
CA VAL A 379 -4.92 -28.48 1.42
C VAL A 379 -3.87 -29.24 2.24
N PRO A 380 -2.66 -29.52 1.72
CA PRO A 380 -1.64 -30.22 2.50
C PRO A 380 -1.08 -29.35 3.63
N ALA A 381 -0.90 -28.04 3.43
CA ALA A 381 -0.37 -27.16 4.47
C ALA A 381 -1.31 -27.06 5.68
N GLY A 382 -2.61 -26.94 5.43
CA GLY A 382 -3.68 -26.89 6.42
C GLY A 382 -3.78 -28.20 7.19
N TRP A 383 -3.73 -29.35 6.51
CA TRP A 383 -3.70 -30.66 7.15
C TRP A 383 -2.51 -30.81 8.12
N TYR A 384 -1.30 -30.47 7.67
CA TYR A 384 -0.10 -30.56 8.52
C TYR A 384 -0.14 -29.56 9.69
N ALA A 385 -0.66 -28.35 9.48
CA ALA A 385 -0.86 -27.36 10.54
C ALA A 385 -1.88 -27.84 11.58
N TYR A 386 -3.02 -28.40 11.14
CA TYR A 386 -4.05 -28.98 12.00
C TYR A 386 -3.47 -30.09 12.89
N ARG A 387 -2.70 -31.01 12.30
CA ARG A 387 -1.99 -32.09 13.00
C ARG A 387 -0.83 -31.63 13.89
N GLY A 388 -0.49 -30.33 13.88
CA GLY A 388 0.58 -29.75 14.71
C GLY A 388 1.99 -30.12 14.27
N LEU A 389 2.18 -30.39 12.97
CA LEU A 389 3.45 -30.82 12.39
C LEU A 389 4.32 -29.64 11.90
N THR A 390 3.75 -28.43 11.74
CA THR A 390 4.44 -27.26 11.17
C THR A 390 4.49 -26.05 12.12
N LEU A 391 3.34 -25.51 12.55
CA LEU A 391 3.21 -24.29 13.38
C LEU A 391 3.30 -24.53 14.91
N GLY A 392 3.97 -25.61 15.31
CA GLY A 392 4.06 -26.04 16.72
C GLY A 392 2.84 -26.80 17.23
N ARG A 393 2.86 -27.17 18.52
CA ARG A 393 1.84 -28.05 19.15
C ARG A 393 0.79 -27.34 20.00
N SER A 394 0.92 -26.05 20.29
CA SER A 394 -0.09 -25.28 21.05
C SER A 394 -1.38 -25.12 20.23
N ARG A 395 -2.53 -24.95 20.91
CA ARG A 395 -3.83 -24.65 20.29
C ARG A 395 -3.84 -23.31 19.56
N ALA A 396 -2.94 -22.38 19.92
CA ALA A 396 -2.78 -21.10 19.24
C ALA A 396 -2.48 -21.21 17.73
N ARG A 397 -1.95 -22.36 17.27
CA ARG A 397 -1.75 -22.62 15.83
C ARG A 397 -3.05 -22.65 15.01
N LEU A 398 -4.19 -22.91 15.66
CA LEU A 398 -5.48 -23.00 15.00
C LEU A 398 -5.97 -21.63 14.53
N LEU A 399 -5.49 -20.53 15.11
CA LEU A 399 -5.89 -19.18 14.71
C LEU A 399 -5.45 -18.83 13.27
N PRO A 400 -4.15 -18.87 12.90
CA PRO A 400 -3.76 -18.61 11.52
C PRO A 400 -4.33 -19.66 10.56
N LEU A 401 -4.56 -20.89 11.00
CA LEU A 401 -5.25 -21.91 10.19
C LEU A 401 -6.73 -21.53 9.93
N ALA A 402 -7.46 -21.13 10.96
CA ALA A 402 -8.86 -20.73 10.88
C ALA A 402 -9.03 -19.54 9.92
N VAL A 403 -8.14 -18.55 9.99
CA VAL A 403 -8.14 -17.42 9.05
C VAL A 403 -7.78 -17.87 7.63
N ALA A 404 -6.78 -18.76 7.46
CA ALA A 404 -6.38 -19.24 6.15
C ALA A 404 -7.51 -20.01 5.43
N VAL A 405 -8.27 -20.85 6.15
CA VAL A 405 -9.37 -21.64 5.54
C VAL A 405 -10.59 -20.81 5.14
N VAL A 406 -10.62 -19.50 5.45
CA VAL A 406 -11.64 -18.57 4.93
C VAL A 406 -11.40 -18.25 3.46
N PHE A 407 -10.20 -18.49 2.91
CA PHE A 407 -9.85 -18.15 1.53
C PHE A 407 -10.85 -18.65 0.46
N PRO A 408 -11.33 -19.90 0.46
CA PRO A 408 -12.33 -20.36 -0.50
C PRO A 408 -13.66 -19.59 -0.40
N ALA A 409 -14.07 -19.20 0.80
CA ALA A 409 -15.28 -18.39 1.00
C ALA A 409 -15.11 -16.99 0.42
N LEU A 410 -13.91 -16.39 0.52
CA LEU A 410 -13.61 -15.12 -0.14
C LEU A 410 -13.71 -15.22 -1.67
N LEU A 411 -13.35 -16.37 -2.26
CA LEU A 411 -13.51 -16.58 -3.70
C LEU A 411 -14.98 -16.64 -4.10
N GLY A 412 -15.81 -17.33 -3.32
CA GLY A 412 -17.27 -17.36 -3.53
C GLY A 412 -17.91 -15.97 -3.39
N ALA A 413 -17.47 -15.18 -2.41
CA ALA A 413 -17.98 -13.83 -2.18
C ALA A 413 -17.68 -12.84 -3.33
N ARG A 414 -16.68 -13.10 -4.18
CA ARG A 414 -16.37 -12.25 -5.35
C ARG A 414 -17.43 -12.28 -6.46
N PHE A 415 -18.33 -13.25 -6.43
CA PHE A 415 -19.44 -13.33 -7.39
C PHE A 415 -20.64 -12.46 -7.01
N SER A 416 -20.68 -11.90 -5.79
CA SER A 416 -21.73 -10.96 -5.37
C SER A 416 -21.21 -9.52 -5.43
N PRO A 417 -21.98 -8.56 -5.95
CA PRO A 417 -21.63 -7.15 -5.97
C PRO A 417 -21.18 -6.61 -4.61
N THR A 418 -21.99 -6.71 -3.55
CA THR A 418 -21.62 -6.16 -2.23
C THR A 418 -20.64 -7.04 -1.46
N ALA A 419 -20.77 -8.37 -1.53
CA ALA A 419 -19.86 -9.25 -0.81
C ALA A 419 -18.43 -9.19 -1.38
N SER A 420 -18.27 -8.79 -2.64
CA SER A 420 -16.96 -8.63 -3.27
C SER A 420 -16.10 -7.56 -2.59
N ASP A 421 -16.68 -6.45 -2.14
CA ASP A 421 -15.97 -5.38 -1.44
C ASP A 421 -15.45 -5.87 -0.08
N VAL A 422 -16.29 -6.61 0.65
CA VAL A 422 -15.90 -7.25 1.90
C VAL A 422 -14.78 -8.27 1.65
N ALA A 423 -14.92 -9.07 0.59
CA ALA A 423 -13.95 -10.10 0.25
C ALA A 423 -12.58 -9.50 -0.15
N GLU A 424 -12.61 -8.38 -0.86
CA GLU A 424 -11.44 -7.62 -1.26
C GLU A 424 -10.71 -7.05 -0.04
N ARG A 425 -11.42 -6.37 0.87
CA ARG A 425 -10.86 -5.84 2.12
C ARG A 425 -10.31 -6.93 3.03
N ALA A 426 -10.98 -8.08 3.11
CA ALA A 426 -10.54 -9.23 3.92
C ALA A 426 -9.32 -9.95 3.33
N SER A 427 -9.09 -9.84 2.02
CA SER A 427 -8.08 -10.62 1.30
C SER A 427 -6.65 -10.37 1.80
N SER A 428 -6.31 -9.15 2.24
CA SER A 428 -5.01 -8.82 2.85
C SER A 428 -4.72 -9.71 4.08
N PHE A 429 -5.70 -9.85 4.99
CA PHE A 429 -5.55 -10.59 6.23
C PHE A 429 -5.51 -12.10 6.01
N VAL A 430 -6.43 -12.59 5.17
CA VAL A 430 -6.50 -14.02 4.82
C VAL A 430 -5.25 -14.46 4.06
N SER A 431 -4.78 -13.68 3.09
CA SER A 431 -3.55 -13.99 2.35
C SER A 431 -2.32 -14.01 3.26
N MET A 432 -2.25 -13.15 4.27
CA MET A 432 -1.16 -13.15 5.25
C MET A 432 -1.14 -14.43 6.09
N ALA A 433 -2.32 -14.89 6.55
CA ALA A 433 -2.44 -16.17 7.25
C ALA A 433 -2.08 -17.36 6.35
N MET A 434 -2.62 -17.38 5.12
CA MET A 434 -2.31 -18.36 4.09
C MET A 434 -0.81 -18.47 3.83
N ALA A 435 -0.13 -17.33 3.66
CA ALA A 435 1.30 -17.26 3.40
C ALA A 435 2.13 -17.90 4.53
N VAL A 436 1.78 -17.65 5.80
CA VAL A 436 2.47 -18.26 6.95
C VAL A 436 2.22 -19.77 7.03
N VAL A 437 0.96 -20.20 6.88
CA VAL A 437 0.57 -21.63 6.95
C VAL A 437 1.24 -22.42 5.83
N ILE A 438 1.16 -21.95 4.58
CA ILE A 438 1.75 -22.60 3.42
C ILE A 438 3.27 -22.59 3.51
N ALA A 439 3.90 -21.46 3.87
CA ALA A 439 5.35 -21.40 3.98
C ALA A 439 5.92 -22.39 5.01
N ALA A 440 5.21 -22.60 6.13
CA ALA A 440 5.62 -23.54 7.17
C ALA A 440 5.65 -25.00 6.68
N TRP A 441 4.77 -25.37 5.75
CA TRP A 441 4.74 -26.69 5.12
C TRP A 441 5.68 -26.78 3.91
N LEU A 442 5.64 -25.79 3.02
CA LEU A 442 6.34 -25.79 1.74
C LEU A 442 7.87 -25.85 1.93
N VAL A 443 8.40 -25.22 2.98
CA VAL A 443 9.84 -25.17 3.27
C VAL A 443 10.50 -26.56 3.35
N ALA A 444 9.78 -27.58 3.83
CA ALA A 444 10.28 -28.94 4.00
C ALA A 444 10.28 -29.76 2.69
N HIS A 445 9.58 -29.28 1.67
CA HIS A 445 9.37 -29.97 0.40
C HIS A 445 10.14 -29.31 -0.75
N LEU A 446 10.52 -28.04 -0.58
CA LEU A 446 11.06 -27.19 -1.64
C LEU A 446 12.37 -27.70 -2.24
N ASP A 447 13.19 -28.44 -1.49
CA ASP A 447 14.45 -29.02 -2.01
C ASP A 447 14.22 -30.15 -3.03
N ARG A 448 13.01 -30.71 -3.08
CA ARG A 448 12.60 -31.72 -4.07
C ARG A 448 11.96 -31.10 -5.31
N VAL A 449 11.63 -29.81 -5.28
CA VAL A 449 10.96 -29.11 -6.37
C VAL A 449 12.02 -28.54 -7.32
N PRO A 450 11.94 -28.82 -8.63
CA PRO A 450 12.85 -28.20 -9.60
C PRO A 450 12.82 -26.67 -9.52
N ARG A 451 13.98 -26.02 -9.65
CA ARG A 451 14.08 -24.55 -9.60
C ARG A 451 13.15 -23.86 -10.62
N ALA A 452 13.00 -24.44 -11.81
CA ALA A 452 12.09 -23.94 -12.82
C ALA A 452 10.63 -23.96 -12.35
N ALA A 453 10.19 -25.00 -11.64
CA ALA A 453 8.84 -25.07 -11.08
C ALA A 453 8.63 -24.07 -9.94
N VAL A 454 9.65 -23.81 -9.11
CA VAL A 454 9.60 -22.75 -8.09
C VAL A 454 9.47 -21.38 -8.74
N ALA A 455 10.27 -21.10 -9.77
CA ALA A 455 10.21 -19.85 -10.51
C ALA A 455 8.84 -19.65 -11.19
N LEU A 456 8.36 -20.67 -11.90
CA LEU A 456 7.06 -20.65 -12.58
C LEU A 456 5.91 -20.47 -11.59
N GLY A 457 5.89 -21.25 -10.49
CA GLY A 457 4.88 -21.12 -9.45
C GLY A 457 4.87 -19.72 -8.81
N ALA A 458 6.05 -19.15 -8.53
CA ALA A 458 6.15 -17.79 -8.01
C ALA A 458 5.65 -16.73 -9.01
N VAL A 459 6.00 -16.87 -10.29
CA VAL A 459 5.51 -15.96 -11.35
C VAL A 459 3.99 -16.05 -11.47
N VAL A 460 3.42 -17.25 -11.58
CA VAL A 460 1.96 -17.43 -11.67
C VAL A 460 1.25 -16.84 -10.45
N MET A 461 1.75 -17.11 -9.23
CA MET A 461 1.12 -16.58 -8.03
C MET A 461 1.21 -15.05 -7.94
N VAL A 462 2.41 -14.48 -8.11
CA VAL A 462 2.65 -13.04 -7.93
C VAL A 462 2.02 -12.23 -9.06
N LEU A 463 2.15 -12.69 -10.31
CA LEU A 463 1.49 -12.05 -11.44
C LEU A 463 -0.03 -12.22 -11.35
N GLY A 464 -0.53 -13.40 -10.98
CA GLY A 464 -1.97 -13.60 -10.79
C GLY A 464 -2.55 -12.70 -9.70
N GLY A 465 -1.86 -12.52 -8.57
CA GLY A 465 -2.23 -11.53 -7.57
C GLY A 465 -2.19 -10.09 -8.11
N THR A 466 -1.14 -9.75 -8.86
CA THR A 466 -0.98 -8.43 -9.49
C THR A 466 -2.10 -8.12 -10.48
N ILE A 467 -2.52 -9.08 -11.30
CA ILE A 467 -3.65 -8.92 -12.23
C ILE A 467 -4.97 -8.83 -11.44
N LEU A 468 -5.20 -9.76 -10.49
CA LEU A 468 -6.43 -9.81 -9.69
C LEU A 468 -6.71 -8.53 -8.90
N GLY A 469 -5.67 -7.91 -8.35
CA GLY A 469 -5.83 -6.68 -7.55
C GLY A 469 -5.46 -5.39 -8.25
N GLY A 470 -4.66 -5.44 -9.33
CA GLY A 470 -4.37 -4.27 -10.14
C GLY A 470 -5.54 -3.86 -11.03
N GLY A 471 -6.40 -4.82 -11.41
CA GLY A 471 -7.52 -4.56 -12.30
C GLY A 471 -7.09 -4.55 -13.78
N PRO A 472 -7.77 -3.77 -14.65
CA PRO A 472 -7.58 -3.80 -16.10
C PRO A 472 -6.20 -3.28 -16.55
N ASP A 473 -5.86 -3.47 -17.84
CA ASP A 473 -4.57 -3.08 -18.40
C ASP A 473 -4.23 -1.59 -18.20
N TRP A 474 -5.23 -0.73 -18.39
CA TRP A 474 -5.08 0.72 -18.28
C TRP A 474 -4.69 1.18 -16.87
N SER A 475 -4.85 0.34 -15.84
CA SER A 475 -4.47 0.70 -14.47
C SER A 475 -2.98 0.43 -14.16
N ARG A 476 -2.33 -0.44 -14.94
CA ARG A 476 -0.97 -0.95 -14.68
C ARG A 476 0.14 -0.17 -15.39
N VAL A 477 -0.22 0.49 -16.50
CA VAL A 477 0.68 1.32 -17.30
C VAL A 477 0.02 2.67 -17.63
N PRO A 478 0.80 3.76 -17.72
CA PRO A 478 0.30 5.04 -18.20
C PRO A 478 -0.08 4.98 -19.68
N GLY A 479 -0.77 6.01 -20.15
CA GLY A 479 -1.09 6.20 -21.56
C GLY A 479 -2.17 7.26 -21.79
N PRO A 480 -2.76 7.30 -23.00
CA PRO A 480 -3.76 8.31 -23.37
C PRO A 480 -4.90 8.46 -22.36
N TYR A 481 -5.47 9.65 -22.29
CA TYR A 481 -6.64 9.93 -21.46
C TYR A 481 -7.76 8.90 -21.71
N LEU A 482 -8.41 8.47 -20.63
CA LEU A 482 -9.60 7.62 -20.66
C LEU A 482 -10.62 8.17 -19.66
N PRO A 483 -11.88 8.44 -20.06
CA PRO A 483 -12.95 8.86 -19.16
C PRO A 483 -13.21 7.87 -18.02
N ALA A 484 -13.35 8.38 -16.80
CA ALA A 484 -13.59 7.61 -15.57
C ALA A 484 -12.73 6.33 -15.40
N ALA A 485 -11.47 6.40 -15.80
CA ALA A 485 -10.46 5.35 -15.66
C ALA A 485 -9.44 5.68 -14.56
N GLU A 486 -9.92 6.27 -13.46
CA GLU A 486 -9.12 6.67 -12.29
C GLU A 486 -7.85 7.45 -12.67
N GLN A 487 -6.66 6.85 -12.54
CA GLN A 487 -5.38 7.48 -12.87
C GLN A 487 -5.22 7.85 -14.34
N ARG A 488 -5.96 7.20 -15.25
CA ARG A 488 -5.94 7.52 -16.68
C ARG A 488 -6.88 8.67 -17.06
N SER A 489 -7.68 9.16 -16.11
CA SER A 489 -8.49 10.37 -16.25
C SER A 489 -7.80 11.62 -15.73
N VAL A 490 -6.58 11.50 -15.20
CA VAL A 490 -5.78 12.64 -14.73
C VAL A 490 -4.64 12.86 -15.72
N ASP A 491 -4.80 13.90 -16.55
CA ASP A 491 -3.82 14.30 -17.57
C ASP A 491 -3.47 15.80 -17.45
N GLY A 492 -2.82 16.34 -18.48
CA GLY A 492 -2.40 17.75 -18.51
C GLY A 492 -3.56 18.74 -18.40
N GLU A 493 -4.72 18.42 -18.99
CA GLU A 493 -5.91 19.27 -18.92
C GLU A 493 -6.50 19.28 -17.50
N THR A 494 -6.61 18.10 -16.88
CA THR A 494 -7.06 17.98 -15.48
C THR A 494 -6.15 18.79 -14.55
N LEU A 495 -4.84 18.75 -14.77
CA LEU A 495 -3.87 19.50 -13.99
C LEU A 495 -3.92 21.01 -14.25
N ALA A 496 -4.19 21.43 -15.49
CA ALA A 496 -4.35 22.84 -15.85
C ALA A 496 -5.53 23.47 -15.09
N VAL A 497 -6.68 22.78 -15.02
CA VAL A 497 -7.83 23.25 -14.24
C VAL A 497 -7.52 23.29 -12.75
N ALA A 498 -6.86 22.26 -12.19
CA ALA A 498 -6.52 22.24 -10.77
C ALA A 498 -5.57 23.39 -10.37
N ARG A 499 -4.63 23.76 -11.25
CA ARG A 499 -3.74 24.93 -11.05
C ARG A 499 -4.49 26.24 -11.18
N TRP A 500 -5.32 26.37 -12.23
CA TRP A 500 -6.18 27.53 -12.41
C TRP A 500 -7.07 27.75 -11.18
N SER A 501 -7.61 26.68 -10.59
CA SER A 501 -8.39 26.74 -9.35
C SER A 501 -7.58 27.27 -8.17
N ALA A 502 -6.32 26.84 -8.00
CA ALA A 502 -5.45 27.33 -6.93
C ALA A 502 -5.08 28.81 -7.07
N GLU A 503 -4.95 29.28 -8.31
CA GLU A 503 -4.65 30.68 -8.63
C GLU A 503 -5.87 31.59 -8.46
N ASN A 504 -7.05 31.15 -8.93
CA ASN A 504 -8.18 32.04 -9.19
C ASN A 504 -9.40 31.80 -8.27
N MET A 505 -9.63 30.58 -7.75
CA MET A 505 -10.77 30.33 -6.89
C MET A 505 -10.50 30.83 -5.46
N PRO A 506 -11.40 31.63 -4.86
CA PRO A 506 -11.27 32.02 -3.46
C PRO A 506 -11.20 30.81 -2.50
N PRO A 507 -10.39 30.88 -1.43
CA PRO A 507 -10.42 29.87 -0.38
C PRO A 507 -11.83 29.70 0.21
N GLY A 508 -12.26 28.46 0.39
CA GLY A 508 -13.59 28.08 0.83
C GLY A 508 -14.64 27.97 -0.29
N SER A 509 -14.28 28.27 -1.55
CA SER A 509 -15.22 28.12 -2.67
C SER A 509 -15.71 26.69 -2.84
N ARG A 510 -16.96 26.60 -3.30
CA ARG A 510 -17.67 25.33 -3.49
C ARG A 510 -17.90 25.10 -4.98
N PHE A 511 -17.63 23.89 -5.45
CA PHE A 511 -17.78 23.58 -6.87
C PHE A 511 -18.51 22.26 -7.11
N ALA A 512 -19.14 22.15 -8.28
CA ALA A 512 -19.72 20.91 -8.78
C ALA A 512 -18.94 20.43 -10.00
N ALA A 513 -18.60 19.14 -10.03
CA ALA A 513 -17.87 18.53 -11.14
C ALA A 513 -18.10 17.00 -11.20
N ASP A 514 -17.47 16.36 -12.18
CA ASP A 514 -17.37 14.91 -12.26
C ASP A 514 -16.48 14.31 -11.14
N THR A 515 -16.52 12.99 -11.01
CA THR A 515 -15.79 12.26 -9.94
C THR A 515 -14.28 12.46 -9.98
N THR A 516 -13.68 12.75 -11.14
CA THR A 516 -12.25 13.01 -11.29
C THR A 516 -11.89 14.41 -10.80
N MET A 517 -12.61 15.44 -11.24
CA MET A 517 -12.35 16.82 -10.80
C MET A 517 -12.63 17.01 -9.31
N ASN A 518 -13.68 16.36 -8.80
CA ASN A 518 -14.03 16.41 -7.36
C ASN A 518 -12.90 15.96 -6.44
N ARG A 519 -12.01 15.06 -6.89
CA ARG A 519 -10.87 14.57 -6.09
C ARG A 519 -9.54 15.27 -6.42
N VAL A 520 -9.34 15.79 -7.64
CA VAL A 520 -8.06 16.39 -8.05
C VAL A 520 -7.95 17.86 -7.67
N ILE A 521 -9.00 18.67 -7.86
CA ILE A 521 -8.95 20.11 -7.56
C ILE A 521 -8.60 20.39 -6.08
N PRO A 522 -9.17 19.68 -5.09
CA PRO A 522 -8.84 19.91 -3.68
C PRO A 522 -7.40 19.55 -3.28
N ASP A 523 -6.63 18.87 -4.13
CA ASP A 523 -5.19 18.63 -3.88
C ASP A 523 -4.34 19.89 -4.10
N PHE A 524 -4.85 20.83 -4.90
CA PHE A 524 -4.14 22.06 -5.30
C PHE A 524 -4.72 23.30 -4.63
N ALA A 525 -6.03 23.35 -4.41
CA ALA A 525 -6.75 24.54 -3.95
C ALA A 525 -7.52 24.29 -2.64
N GLU A 526 -7.69 25.35 -1.85
CA GLU A 526 -8.51 25.37 -0.63
C GLU A 526 -10.00 25.46 -0.98
N VAL A 527 -10.51 24.52 -1.77
CA VAL A 527 -11.90 24.49 -2.25
C VAL A 527 -12.54 23.13 -1.98
N SER A 528 -13.87 23.06 -2.01
CA SER A 528 -14.60 21.84 -1.69
C SER A 528 -15.58 21.46 -2.79
N ALA A 529 -15.49 20.22 -3.25
CA ALA A 529 -16.52 19.64 -4.12
C ALA A 529 -17.82 19.48 -3.33
N VAL A 530 -18.96 19.78 -3.95
CA VAL A 530 -20.27 19.54 -3.37
C VAL A 530 -20.74 18.12 -3.71
N THR A 531 -20.80 17.25 -2.71
CA THR A 531 -21.12 15.83 -2.88
C THR A 531 -22.09 15.34 -1.80
N GLY A 532 -22.90 14.35 -2.14
CA GLY A 532 -23.77 13.63 -1.20
C GLY A 532 -22.96 12.86 -0.16
N VAL A 533 -21.89 12.19 -0.57
CA VAL A 533 -20.93 11.51 0.34
C VAL A 533 -20.40 12.48 1.40
N GLY A 534 -20.12 13.74 1.02
CA GLY A 534 -19.67 14.81 1.92
C GLY A 534 -20.74 15.34 2.90
N GLY A 535 -21.96 14.81 2.85
CA GLY A 535 -23.13 15.32 3.57
C GLY A 535 -23.81 16.51 2.89
N GLY A 536 -23.42 16.85 1.66
CA GLY A 536 -24.05 17.86 0.82
C GLY A 536 -25.20 17.32 -0.02
N THR A 537 -25.70 18.15 -0.93
CA THR A 537 -26.68 17.71 -1.93
C THR A 537 -25.97 17.03 -3.09
N ASN A 538 -26.52 15.94 -3.61
CA ASN A 538 -26.01 15.32 -4.82
C ASN A 538 -26.25 16.28 -6.02
N VAL A 539 -25.18 16.67 -6.70
CA VAL A 539 -25.19 17.66 -7.80
C VAL A 539 -25.23 17.03 -9.18
N THR A 540 -25.29 15.70 -9.28
CA THR A 540 -25.39 14.95 -10.54
C THR A 540 -26.56 15.39 -11.43
N PRO A 541 -27.75 15.78 -10.91
CA PRO A 541 -28.84 16.28 -11.76
C PRO A 541 -28.47 17.52 -12.59
N ILE A 542 -27.52 18.35 -12.11
CA ILE A 542 -27.04 19.53 -12.86
C ILE A 542 -26.42 19.10 -14.19
N PHE A 543 -25.74 17.96 -14.22
CA PHE A 543 -25.07 17.45 -15.42
C PHE A 543 -26.00 16.60 -16.29
N GLY A 544 -26.95 15.88 -15.69
CA GLY A 544 -27.92 15.06 -16.41
C GLY A 544 -29.13 15.81 -17.01
N ALA A 545 -29.39 17.06 -16.59
CA ALA A 545 -30.46 17.87 -17.17
C ALA A 545 -30.13 18.27 -18.62
N ASP A 546 -31.14 18.27 -19.50
CA ASP A 546 -30.98 18.64 -20.92
C ASP A 546 -30.83 20.16 -21.13
N GLU A 547 -31.42 20.96 -20.24
CA GLU A 547 -31.41 22.42 -20.29
C GLU A 547 -31.14 23.02 -18.91
N VAL A 548 -30.72 24.29 -18.84
CA VAL A 548 -30.62 25.04 -17.58
C VAL A 548 -32.02 25.51 -17.18
N ASP A 549 -32.73 24.63 -16.49
CA ASP A 549 -34.10 24.86 -16.04
C ASP A 549 -34.18 25.43 -14.62
N THR A 550 -35.41 25.64 -14.13
CA THR A 550 -35.65 26.21 -12.80
C THR A 550 -35.15 25.28 -11.69
N GLU A 551 -35.21 23.95 -11.90
CA GLU A 551 -34.74 22.96 -10.93
C GLU A 551 -33.20 22.97 -10.83
N THR A 552 -32.51 23.03 -11.97
CA THR A 552 -31.05 23.17 -12.04
C THR A 552 -30.57 24.42 -11.31
N VAL A 553 -31.20 25.57 -11.57
CA VAL A 553 -30.85 26.84 -10.88
C VAL A 553 -31.19 26.78 -9.39
N ALA A 554 -32.30 26.15 -9.01
CA ALA A 554 -32.67 25.97 -7.61
C ALA A 554 -31.65 25.09 -6.87
N LEU A 555 -31.20 24.00 -7.51
CA LEU A 555 -30.18 23.10 -6.98
C LEU A 555 -28.84 23.81 -6.81
N ILE A 556 -28.40 24.61 -7.80
CA ILE A 556 -27.18 25.43 -7.71
C ILE A 556 -27.24 26.39 -6.52
N ARG A 557 -28.40 27.03 -6.30
CA ARG A 557 -28.61 27.95 -5.17
C ARG A 557 -28.60 27.23 -3.83
N SER A 558 -29.35 26.13 -3.70
CA SER A 558 -29.50 25.40 -2.43
C SER A 558 -28.24 24.66 -2.03
N ALA A 559 -27.48 24.14 -3.00
CA ALA A 559 -26.22 23.45 -2.78
C ALA A 559 -25.03 24.40 -2.59
N GLU A 560 -25.28 25.70 -2.75
CA GLU A 560 -24.31 26.79 -2.60
C GLU A 560 -23.10 26.63 -3.51
N ILE A 561 -23.34 26.40 -4.80
CA ILE A 561 -22.27 26.21 -5.78
C ILE A 561 -21.77 27.59 -6.25
N ASP A 562 -20.45 27.77 -6.22
CA ASP A 562 -19.78 28.96 -6.76
C ASP A 562 -19.26 28.72 -8.18
N PHE A 563 -18.77 27.51 -8.45
CA PHE A 563 -18.22 27.12 -9.75
C PHE A 563 -18.78 25.79 -10.26
N ILE A 564 -19.01 25.69 -11.57
CA ILE A 564 -19.30 24.42 -12.24
C ILE A 564 -18.13 24.09 -13.15
N VAL A 565 -17.57 22.88 -12.99
CA VAL A 565 -16.46 22.38 -13.81
C VAL A 565 -17.00 21.29 -14.73
N VAL A 566 -16.80 21.46 -16.03
CA VAL A 566 -17.35 20.60 -17.08
C VAL A 566 -16.21 20.00 -17.90
N ASP A 567 -16.00 18.69 -17.80
CA ASP A 567 -15.08 17.98 -18.69
C ASP A 567 -15.85 17.51 -19.94
N THR A 568 -15.69 18.23 -21.05
CA THR A 568 -16.40 17.94 -22.32
C THR A 568 -15.99 16.60 -22.93
N ARG A 569 -14.84 16.05 -22.52
CA ARG A 569 -14.34 14.74 -22.99
C ARG A 569 -15.13 13.56 -22.43
N LEU A 570 -16.07 13.80 -21.50
CA LEU A 570 -16.97 12.78 -20.96
C LEU A 570 -18.22 12.56 -21.83
N ALA A 571 -18.44 13.43 -22.83
CA ALA A 571 -19.61 13.36 -23.71
C ALA A 571 -19.68 12.00 -24.44
N ASP A 572 -20.83 11.34 -24.32
CA ASP A 572 -21.16 10.08 -25.00
C ASP A 572 -20.17 8.93 -24.70
N GLU A 573 -19.42 9.02 -23.60
CA GLU A 573 -18.41 8.05 -23.20
C GLU A 573 -18.89 7.24 -21.97
N PRO A 574 -18.93 5.90 -22.04
CA PRO A 574 -19.26 5.07 -20.89
C PRO A 574 -18.12 5.09 -19.85
N PRO A 575 -18.43 5.10 -18.54
CA PRO A 575 -17.39 5.07 -17.53
C PRO A 575 -16.61 3.74 -17.53
N ARG A 576 -15.27 3.83 -17.51
CA ARG A 576 -14.36 2.67 -17.44
C ARG A 576 -14.33 2.03 -16.05
N SER A 577 -14.46 2.83 -14.99
CA SER A 577 -14.48 2.43 -13.58
C SER A 577 -15.53 3.27 -12.86
N GLY A 578 -16.32 2.64 -11.99
CA GLY A 578 -17.33 3.33 -11.18
C GLY A 578 -18.39 4.06 -12.02
N SER A 579 -18.45 5.39 -11.90
CA SER A 579 -19.41 6.28 -12.54
C SER A 579 -18.75 7.61 -12.90
N LEU A 580 -19.28 8.31 -13.92
CA LEU A 580 -18.81 9.65 -14.31
C LEU A 580 -19.10 10.68 -13.20
N TYR A 581 -20.33 10.65 -12.69
CA TYR A 581 -20.83 11.50 -11.61
C TYR A 581 -21.26 10.67 -10.41
N GLU A 582 -21.54 11.30 -9.27
CA GLU A 582 -21.98 10.62 -8.05
C GLU A 582 -23.32 9.91 -8.28
N ALA A 583 -23.35 8.60 -8.03
CA ALA A 583 -24.58 7.82 -8.14
C ALA A 583 -25.51 8.12 -6.95
N SER A 584 -26.69 8.69 -7.22
CA SER A 584 -27.81 8.81 -6.26
C SER A 584 -28.98 7.91 -6.65
N ASP A 585 -29.90 7.72 -5.70
CA ASP A 585 -31.19 7.07 -5.90
C ASP A 585 -31.88 7.61 -7.15
N GLY A 586 -31.90 6.81 -8.22
CA GLY A 586 -32.58 7.12 -9.48
C GLY A 586 -31.68 7.36 -10.70
N TYR A 587 -30.39 7.68 -10.52
CA TYR A 587 -29.50 7.99 -11.65
C TYR A 587 -28.57 6.85 -12.06
N GLY A 588 -28.28 5.93 -11.14
CA GLY A 588 -27.43 4.76 -11.43
C GLY A 588 -26.12 5.17 -12.12
N VAL A 589 -25.74 4.44 -13.16
CA VAL A 589 -24.69 4.87 -14.09
C VAL A 589 -25.35 5.27 -15.39
N PHE A 590 -25.32 6.56 -15.69
CA PHE A 590 -25.84 7.14 -16.91
C PHE A 590 -24.73 7.86 -17.66
N GLU A 591 -24.89 7.92 -18.98
CA GLU A 591 -24.02 8.64 -19.90
C GLU A 591 -24.54 10.08 -20.05
N VAL A 592 -23.63 11.01 -20.28
CA VAL A 592 -23.96 12.43 -20.52
C VAL A 592 -23.70 12.77 -21.97
N SER A 593 -24.64 13.44 -22.63
CA SER A 593 -24.48 13.86 -24.02
C SER A 593 -23.65 15.14 -24.14
N ALA A 594 -23.07 15.37 -25.32
CA ALA A 594 -22.38 16.62 -25.61
C ALA A 594 -23.28 17.87 -25.39
N ALA A 595 -24.57 17.78 -25.72
CA ALA A 595 -25.53 18.86 -25.52
C ALA A 595 -25.75 19.17 -24.03
N GLN A 596 -25.87 18.13 -23.20
CA GLN A 596 -26.01 18.28 -21.75
C GLN A 596 -24.78 18.92 -21.11
N LEU A 597 -23.59 18.70 -21.63
CA LEU A 597 -22.37 19.36 -21.14
C LEU A 597 -22.23 20.79 -21.64
N ALA A 598 -22.66 21.08 -22.87
CA ALA A 598 -22.59 22.42 -23.47
C ALA A 598 -23.68 23.40 -23.01
N LYS A 599 -24.76 22.91 -22.36
CA LYS A 599 -25.96 23.70 -22.05
C LYS A 599 -25.73 24.99 -21.23
N PHE A 600 -24.61 25.09 -20.52
CA PHE A 600 -24.26 26.25 -19.69
C PHE A 600 -23.78 27.44 -20.52
N ASP A 601 -23.32 27.21 -21.75
CA ASP A 601 -22.75 28.27 -22.57
C ASP A 601 -23.80 29.32 -22.97
N GLY A 602 -23.44 30.59 -22.81
CA GLY A 602 -24.33 31.72 -23.08
C GLY A 602 -25.53 31.88 -22.13
N GLN A 603 -25.65 31.07 -21.08
CA GLN A 603 -26.76 31.15 -20.14
C GLN A 603 -26.63 32.34 -19.18
N PRO A 604 -27.73 33.08 -18.90
CA PRO A 604 -27.70 34.15 -17.92
C PRO A 604 -27.23 33.67 -16.54
N GLY A 605 -26.14 34.26 -16.06
CA GLY A 605 -25.54 33.94 -14.75
C GLY A 605 -24.54 32.79 -14.74
N PHE A 606 -24.18 32.24 -15.91
CA PHE A 606 -23.10 31.27 -16.09
C PHE A 606 -21.97 31.94 -16.89
N GLU A 607 -20.99 32.50 -16.19
CA GLU A 607 -19.84 33.16 -16.84
C GLU A 607 -18.73 32.13 -17.08
N LYS A 608 -18.38 31.87 -18.35
CA LYS A 608 -17.25 30.98 -18.69
C LYS A 608 -15.93 31.68 -18.39
N VAL A 609 -15.22 31.19 -17.37
CA VAL A 609 -13.97 31.78 -16.84
C VAL A 609 -12.72 30.99 -17.21
N LEU A 610 -12.91 29.73 -17.63
CA LEU A 610 -11.88 28.91 -18.25
C LEU A 610 -12.52 28.12 -19.41
N SER A 611 -11.85 28.10 -20.55
CA SER A 611 -12.28 27.37 -21.75
C SER A 611 -11.19 26.38 -22.16
N GLY A 612 -11.60 25.28 -22.81
CA GLY A 612 -10.73 24.19 -23.24
C GLY A 612 -11.49 22.87 -23.21
N PRO A 613 -10.81 21.72 -23.27
CA PRO A 613 -11.43 20.41 -23.09
C PRO A 613 -12.14 20.27 -21.73
N VAL A 614 -11.67 21.01 -20.73
CA VAL A 614 -12.35 21.19 -19.45
C VAL A 614 -12.67 22.68 -19.27
N GLU A 615 -13.94 22.97 -19.05
CA GLU A 615 -14.46 24.33 -18.91
C GLU A 615 -14.82 24.63 -17.45
N VAL A 616 -14.69 25.88 -17.05
CA VAL A 616 -15.12 26.35 -15.73
C VAL A 616 -16.08 27.52 -15.89
N TYR A 617 -17.23 27.41 -15.23
CA TYR A 617 -18.26 28.44 -15.18
C TYR A 617 -18.38 29.01 -13.77
N ASP A 618 -18.34 30.32 -13.63
CA ASP A 618 -18.72 31.04 -12.42
C ASP A 618 -20.23 31.25 -12.39
N VAL A 619 -20.86 30.76 -11.32
CA VAL A 619 -22.32 30.80 -11.13
C VAL A 619 -22.74 31.61 -9.90
N ARG A 620 -21.80 32.33 -9.26
CA ARG A 620 -22.05 33.11 -8.03
C ARG A 620 -23.07 34.22 -8.23
N SER A 621 -23.16 34.75 -9.46
CA SER A 621 -24.16 35.75 -9.83
C SER A 621 -25.60 35.25 -9.64
N LEU A 622 -25.86 33.94 -9.79
CA LEU A 622 -27.18 33.34 -9.55
C LEU A 622 -27.62 33.41 -8.09
N ARG A 623 -26.67 33.53 -7.16
CA ARG A 623 -26.85 33.67 -5.70
C ARG A 623 -26.67 35.11 -5.22
N ALA A 624 -26.42 36.07 -6.13
CA ALA A 624 -26.08 37.45 -5.80
C ALA A 624 -24.85 37.58 -4.86
N VAL A 625 -23.91 36.64 -4.97
CA VAL A 625 -22.64 36.67 -4.23
C VAL A 625 -21.61 37.48 -5.04
N PRO A 626 -20.77 38.30 -4.40
CA PRO A 626 -19.72 39.04 -5.10
C PRO A 626 -18.78 38.12 -5.90
N VAL A 627 -18.54 38.46 -7.16
CA VAL A 627 -17.57 37.80 -8.02
C VAL A 627 -16.19 38.35 -7.70
N THR A 628 -15.46 37.64 -6.83
CA THR A 628 -14.05 37.93 -6.50
C THR A 628 -13.17 36.75 -6.90
N TYR A 629 -12.01 37.02 -7.48
CA TYR A 629 -11.01 35.98 -7.75
C TYR A 629 -9.89 36.09 -6.74
N ALA A 630 -9.27 34.96 -6.41
CA ALA A 630 -8.02 34.94 -5.68
C ALA A 630 -6.88 35.45 -6.57
N ASP A 631 -5.78 35.85 -5.94
CA ASP A 631 -4.48 36.07 -6.59
C ASP A 631 -3.49 35.08 -5.93
N GLY A 632 -3.82 33.80 -6.07
CA GLY A 632 -3.08 32.68 -5.50
C GLY A 632 -1.84 32.33 -6.32
N GLU A 633 -0.94 31.55 -5.73
CA GLU A 633 0.14 30.94 -6.51
C GLU A 633 -0.39 29.77 -7.36
N ALA A 634 0.32 29.52 -8.46
CA ALA A 634 0.13 28.40 -9.39
C ALA A 634 1.00 27.20 -9.01
N PRO A 635 0.69 26.39 -7.97
CA PRO A 635 1.59 25.34 -7.54
C PRO A 635 1.79 24.30 -8.65
N LEU A 636 3.06 24.09 -9.03
CA LEU A 636 3.41 23.04 -9.99
C LEU A 636 3.01 21.65 -9.49
N LEU A 637 3.05 21.42 -8.17
CA LEU A 637 2.71 20.17 -7.50
C LEU A 637 1.95 20.46 -6.20
N PRO A 638 1.12 19.53 -5.71
CA PRO A 638 0.40 19.67 -4.44
C PRO A 638 1.32 19.94 -3.25
N GLY A 639 0.90 20.89 -2.44
CA GLY A 639 1.55 21.28 -1.20
C GLY A 639 2.80 22.15 -1.37
N PRO A 640 3.17 22.92 -0.33
CA PRO A 640 4.38 23.72 -0.35
C PRO A 640 5.62 22.82 -0.43
N HIS A 641 6.72 23.30 -1.00
CA HIS A 641 7.99 22.59 -1.03
C HIS A 641 9.18 23.54 -0.90
N SER A 642 10.30 23.05 -0.35
CA SER A 642 11.50 23.87 -0.14
C SER A 642 12.75 23.12 -0.57
N VAL A 643 13.28 23.49 -1.75
CA VAL A 643 14.45 22.83 -2.35
C VAL A 643 15.66 22.85 -1.41
N TRP A 644 15.94 23.98 -0.77
CA TRP A 644 17.10 24.07 0.12
C TRP A 644 16.95 23.17 1.36
N ARG A 645 15.75 23.04 1.93
CA ARG A 645 15.49 22.15 3.07
C ARG A 645 15.68 20.69 2.70
N MET A 646 15.23 20.31 1.51
CA MET A 646 15.46 18.98 0.97
C MET A 646 16.97 18.71 0.83
N LEU A 647 17.73 19.67 0.28
CA LEU A 647 19.19 19.55 0.16
C LEU A 647 19.87 19.41 1.52
N VAL A 648 19.43 20.17 2.53
CA VAL A 648 19.94 20.05 3.91
C VAL A 648 19.61 18.68 4.50
N ALA A 649 18.36 18.20 4.39
CA ALA A 649 17.97 16.89 4.88
C ALA A 649 18.77 15.76 4.22
N VAL A 650 19.00 15.85 2.91
CA VAL A 650 19.85 14.91 2.16
C VAL A 650 21.31 14.99 2.63
N ALA A 651 21.85 16.19 2.83
CA ALA A 651 23.21 16.39 3.33
C ALA A 651 23.39 15.82 4.74
N LEU A 652 22.42 16.02 5.63
CA LEU A 652 22.42 15.45 6.98
C LEU A 652 22.31 13.92 6.97
N ALA A 653 21.44 13.37 6.13
CA ALA A 653 21.35 11.92 5.95
C ALA A 653 22.66 11.34 5.41
N ALA A 654 23.28 12.00 4.44
CA ALA A 654 24.59 11.62 3.90
C ALA A 654 25.68 11.74 4.97
N ALA A 655 25.67 12.80 5.78
CA ALA A 655 26.61 13.02 6.89
C ALA A 655 26.45 11.98 8.00
N LEU A 656 25.22 11.60 8.37
CA LEU A 656 24.93 10.52 9.31
C LEU A 656 25.45 9.18 8.78
N VAL A 657 25.21 8.89 7.50
CA VAL A 657 25.75 7.70 6.85
C VAL A 657 27.27 7.74 6.84
N ALA A 658 27.89 8.89 6.51
CA ALA A 658 29.32 9.11 6.47
C ALA A 658 29.98 9.01 7.85
N ALA A 659 29.39 9.58 8.91
CA ALA A 659 29.84 9.46 10.30
C ALA A 659 29.77 8.00 10.77
N ALA A 660 28.66 7.31 10.45
CA ALA A 660 28.57 5.87 10.63
C ALA A 660 29.59 5.10 9.75
N ARG A 661 30.19 5.73 8.73
CA ARG A 661 31.31 5.21 7.92
C ARG A 661 32.70 5.49 8.48
N THR A 662 32.96 6.65 9.07
CA THR A 662 34.28 7.06 9.57
C THR A 662 34.61 6.43 10.92
N LEU A 663 33.60 6.23 11.78
CA LEU A 663 33.73 5.49 13.04
C LEU A 663 34.05 3.99 12.88
N ARG A 664 34.15 3.54 11.62
CA ARG A 664 34.58 2.19 11.21
C ARG A 664 36.10 2.02 11.22
N HIS A 665 36.86 3.11 11.36
CA HIS A 665 38.31 3.08 11.12
C HIS A 665 39.16 2.72 12.36
N ASN A 666 38.56 2.68 13.56
CA ASN A 666 39.29 2.48 14.83
C ASN A 666 38.81 1.24 15.64
N GLY A 667 39.44 0.08 15.39
CA GLY A 667 39.81 -0.91 16.42
C GLY A 667 38.76 -1.84 17.10
N ARG A 668 38.94 -3.14 16.83
CA ARG A 668 38.56 -4.40 17.56
C ARG A 668 37.09 -4.90 17.60
N PRO A 669 36.86 -6.20 17.30
CA PRO A 669 35.54 -6.81 17.11
C PRO A 669 34.78 -7.12 18.42
N ARG A 670 33.65 -6.46 18.65
CA ARG A 670 32.58 -6.82 19.59
C ARG A 670 31.21 -6.80 18.92
N HIS A 671 30.31 -7.62 19.46
CA HIS A 671 29.01 -8.01 18.90
C HIS A 671 28.25 -6.91 18.13
N ARG A 672 27.93 -7.20 16.86
CA ARG A 672 27.02 -6.39 16.03
C ARG A 672 25.72 -6.08 16.80
N PRO A 673 25.36 -4.80 17.00
CA PRO A 673 24.07 -4.46 17.57
C PRO A 673 22.99 -4.85 16.59
N ARG A 674 22.16 -5.80 16.99
CA ARG A 674 20.93 -6.15 16.26
C ARG A 674 20.02 -4.91 16.32
N PRO A 675 19.55 -4.34 15.20
CA PRO A 675 18.45 -3.39 15.27
C PRO A 675 17.31 -4.12 15.99
N ARG A 676 16.99 -3.64 17.19
CA ARG A 676 15.94 -4.28 17.99
C ARG A 676 14.64 -4.01 17.23
N LEU A 677 13.96 -5.08 16.79
CA LEU A 677 12.65 -4.98 16.12
C LEU A 677 11.65 -4.04 16.85
N HIS A 678 11.85 -3.81 18.16
CA HIS A 678 11.16 -2.78 18.93
C HIS A 678 11.29 -1.34 18.39
N HIS A 679 12.47 -0.94 17.91
CA HIS A 679 12.66 0.39 17.34
C HIS A 679 11.95 0.53 15.99
N LEU A 680 11.98 -0.53 15.17
CA LEU A 680 11.28 -0.54 13.89
C LEU A 680 9.77 -0.49 14.08
N SER A 681 9.22 -1.26 15.03
CA SER A 681 7.79 -1.24 15.34
C SER A 681 7.28 0.10 15.89
N LEU A 682 8.18 0.93 16.43
CA LEU A 682 7.85 2.24 16.99
C LEU A 682 8.19 3.39 16.03
N ALA A 683 8.72 3.12 14.83
CA ALA A 683 9.07 4.16 13.87
C ALA A 683 7.82 4.92 13.36
N LEU A 684 6.79 4.18 12.92
CA LEU A 684 5.52 4.77 12.48
C LEU A 684 4.79 5.51 13.62
N PRO A 685 4.56 4.92 14.81
CA PRO A 685 3.99 5.66 15.94
C PRO A 685 4.81 6.90 16.34
N GLY A 686 6.14 6.82 16.25
CA GLY A 686 7.03 7.94 16.54
C GLY A 686 6.87 9.09 15.54
N LEU A 687 6.80 8.79 14.24
CA LEU A 687 6.55 9.80 13.20
C LEU A 687 5.15 10.39 13.34
N MET A 688 4.14 9.58 13.65
CA MET A 688 2.79 10.08 13.92
C MET A 688 2.78 11.03 15.11
N ALA A 689 3.50 10.72 16.20
CA ALA A 689 3.62 11.61 17.35
C ALA A 689 4.30 12.93 16.98
N VAL A 690 5.34 12.90 16.13
CA VAL A 690 5.94 14.13 15.58
C VAL A 690 4.91 14.92 14.77
N GLY A 691 4.13 14.25 13.91
CA GLY A 691 3.07 14.89 13.14
C GLY A 691 2.01 15.54 14.02
N VAL A 692 1.61 14.87 15.11
CA VAL A 692 0.64 15.42 16.08
C VAL A 692 1.19 16.65 16.77
N LEU A 693 2.42 16.57 17.28
CA LEU A 693 3.07 17.71 17.92
C LEU A 693 3.22 18.88 16.95
N ALA A 694 3.55 18.58 15.68
CA ALA A 694 3.73 19.60 14.67
C ALA A 694 2.40 20.32 14.35
N ALA A 695 1.33 19.56 14.11
CA ALA A 695 -0.01 20.10 13.87
C ALA A 695 -0.53 20.94 15.04
N LEU A 696 -0.34 20.49 16.29
CA LEU A 696 -0.84 21.18 17.49
C LEU A 696 -0.09 22.48 17.83
N SER A 697 1.20 22.57 17.50
CA SER A 697 2.03 23.71 17.90
C SER A 697 2.17 24.78 16.82
N GLY A 698 1.46 24.65 15.68
CA GLY A 698 1.67 25.51 14.51
C GLY A 698 3.11 25.40 14.00
N PHE A 699 3.69 24.20 14.15
CA PHE A 699 5.12 23.96 14.02
C PHE A 699 5.55 24.25 12.59
N SER A 700 6.29 25.33 12.41
CA SER A 700 6.81 25.65 11.09
C SER A 700 7.82 24.58 10.67
N ALA A 701 7.84 24.27 9.37
CA ALA A 701 8.81 23.35 8.80
C ALA A 701 10.29 23.80 9.01
N ILE A 702 10.52 25.05 9.45
CA ILE A 702 11.83 25.55 9.91
C ILE A 702 12.22 24.90 11.24
N LEU A 703 11.32 24.90 12.23
CA LEU A 703 11.57 24.30 13.54
C LEU A 703 11.76 22.79 13.43
N GLY A 704 11.01 22.14 12.52
CA GLY A 704 11.18 20.72 12.19
C GLY A 704 12.57 20.40 11.65
N SER A 705 13.08 21.24 10.73
CA SER A 705 14.44 21.09 10.19
C SER A 705 15.51 21.23 11.29
N LEU A 706 15.34 22.19 12.22
CA LEU A 706 16.24 22.37 13.37
C LEU A 706 16.22 21.17 14.33
N VAL A 707 15.05 20.57 14.57
CA VAL A 707 14.94 19.33 15.38
C VAL A 707 15.62 18.16 14.67
N LEU A 708 15.45 18.02 13.35
CA LEU A 708 16.10 16.99 12.56
C LEU A 708 17.64 17.17 12.59
N GLU A 709 18.11 18.41 12.45
CA GLU A 709 19.52 18.77 12.57
C GLU A 709 20.08 18.44 13.96
N ALA A 710 19.41 18.86 15.03
CA ALA A 710 19.81 18.56 16.39
C ALA A 710 19.84 17.04 16.66
N ALA A 711 18.86 16.30 16.15
CA ALA A 711 18.82 14.84 16.26
C ALA A 711 19.92 14.17 15.44
N ALA A 712 20.22 14.68 14.24
CA ALA A 712 21.32 14.20 13.41
C ALA A 712 22.68 14.45 14.08
N VAL A 713 22.92 15.66 14.60
CA VAL A 713 24.12 16.00 15.36
C VAL A 713 24.24 15.12 16.60
N ALA A 714 23.17 14.97 17.40
CA ALA A 714 23.16 14.08 18.55
C ALA A 714 23.40 12.61 18.16
N GLY A 715 22.89 12.19 17.01
CA GLY A 715 23.15 10.88 16.41
C GLY A 715 24.62 10.69 16.05
N ILE A 716 25.22 11.66 15.36
CA ILE A 716 26.64 11.68 15.01
C ILE A 716 27.50 11.64 16.29
N LEU A 717 27.19 12.46 17.29
CA LEU A 717 27.89 12.49 18.58
C LEU A 717 27.75 11.18 19.37
N ARG A 718 26.55 10.57 19.40
CA ARG A 718 26.33 9.27 20.05
C ARG A 718 27.04 8.12 19.33
N LEU A 719 27.07 8.16 18.00
CA LEU A 719 27.84 7.21 17.21
C LEU A 719 29.34 7.38 17.51
N HIS A 720 29.83 8.63 17.64
CA HIS A 720 31.22 8.90 18.04
C HIS A 720 31.55 8.39 19.45
N ALA A 721 30.54 8.29 20.33
CA ALA A 721 30.69 7.78 21.69
C ALA A 721 30.64 6.23 21.81
N ARG A 722 30.37 5.46 20.75
CA ARG A 722 30.30 3.99 20.81
C ARG A 722 30.90 3.31 19.56
N PRO A 723 32.01 2.56 19.67
CA PRO A 723 32.57 1.83 18.53
C PRO A 723 31.59 0.74 18.05
N LEU A 724 31.34 0.72 16.75
CA LEU A 724 30.43 -0.22 16.07
C LEU A 724 31.21 -1.05 15.05
N ASP A 725 31.30 -2.35 15.28
CA ASP A 725 31.96 -3.26 14.34
C ASP A 725 31.07 -3.65 13.15
N LEU A 726 31.42 -3.14 11.98
CA LEU A 726 30.91 -3.63 10.71
C LEU A 726 32.08 -3.82 9.72
N PRO A 727 32.10 -4.92 8.94
CA PRO A 727 33.15 -5.15 7.96
C PRO A 727 33.16 -4.05 6.88
N THR A 728 34.34 -3.56 6.52
CA THR A 728 34.54 -2.67 5.37
C THR A 728 34.08 -3.39 4.10
N PRO A 729 33.16 -2.80 3.30
CA PRO A 729 32.83 -3.37 2.01
C PRO A 729 34.10 -3.31 1.15
N SER A 730 34.52 -4.45 0.61
CA SER A 730 35.65 -4.49 -0.31
C SER A 730 35.38 -3.57 -1.51
N ARG A 731 36.41 -2.98 -2.15
CA ARG A 731 36.23 -2.18 -3.39
C ARG A 731 35.28 -2.85 -4.41
N PRO A 732 35.35 -4.19 -4.63
CA PRO A 732 34.36 -4.91 -5.45
C PRO A 732 32.90 -4.82 -4.95
N ALA A 733 32.67 -4.77 -3.65
CA ALA A 733 31.32 -4.59 -3.10
C ALA A 733 30.77 -3.19 -3.36
N VAL A 734 31.60 -2.15 -3.23
CA VAL A 734 31.20 -0.76 -3.54
C VAL A 734 30.85 -0.63 -5.02
N LEU A 735 31.70 -1.12 -5.92
CA LEU A 735 31.43 -1.07 -7.36
C LEU A 735 30.14 -1.81 -7.73
N ARG A 736 29.91 -3.01 -7.18
CA ARG A 736 28.69 -3.78 -7.45
C ARG A 736 27.41 -3.06 -7.01
N TRP A 737 27.39 -2.55 -5.79
CA TRP A 737 26.22 -1.81 -5.31
C TRP A 737 26.07 -0.46 -6.01
N GLY A 738 27.17 0.17 -6.44
CA GLY A 738 27.13 1.35 -7.31
C GLY A 738 26.45 1.08 -8.65
N VAL A 739 26.79 -0.03 -9.32
CA VAL A 739 26.12 -0.45 -10.57
C VAL A 739 24.64 -0.73 -10.34
N ILE A 740 24.29 -1.48 -9.28
CA ILE A 740 22.89 -1.78 -8.94
C ILE A 740 22.12 -0.48 -8.70
N SER A 741 22.63 0.40 -7.84
CA SER A 741 22.00 1.71 -7.58
C SER A 741 21.87 2.54 -8.86
N GLY A 742 22.87 2.51 -9.74
CA GLY A 742 22.81 3.17 -11.05
C GLY A 742 21.63 2.68 -11.89
N VAL A 743 21.39 1.36 -11.97
CA VAL A 743 20.24 0.80 -12.72
C VAL A 743 18.91 1.29 -12.17
N TYR A 744 18.73 1.28 -10.84
CA TYR A 744 17.49 1.78 -10.21
C TYR A 744 17.32 3.29 -10.40
N LEU A 745 18.40 4.08 -10.33
CA LEU A 745 18.37 5.51 -10.58
C LEU A 745 18.02 5.84 -12.03
N VAL A 746 18.54 5.08 -13.00
CA VAL A 746 18.17 5.23 -14.41
C VAL A 746 16.70 4.87 -14.62
N ALA A 747 16.21 3.78 -14.04
CA ALA A 747 14.78 3.42 -14.12
C ALA A 747 13.88 4.54 -13.55
N PHE A 748 14.25 5.09 -12.39
CA PHE A 748 13.55 6.23 -11.80
C PHE A 748 13.62 7.46 -12.71
N ALA A 749 14.79 7.83 -13.22
CA ALA A 749 14.98 9.00 -14.05
C ALA A 749 14.18 8.92 -15.36
N VAL A 750 14.17 7.76 -16.02
CA VAL A 750 13.38 7.53 -17.25
C VAL A 750 11.89 7.69 -16.97
N ALA A 751 11.38 7.04 -15.93
CA ALA A 751 9.98 7.11 -15.55
C ALA A 751 9.54 8.52 -15.12
N ALA A 752 10.35 9.18 -14.29
CA ALA A 752 10.07 10.54 -13.83
C ALA A 752 10.14 11.56 -14.95
N TRP A 753 11.13 11.45 -15.85
CA TRP A 753 11.22 12.30 -17.04
C TRP A 753 9.99 12.12 -17.93
N ALA A 754 9.59 10.86 -18.21
CA ALA A 754 8.44 10.59 -19.06
C ALA A 754 7.12 11.06 -18.45
N ALA A 755 6.87 10.79 -17.17
CA ALA A 755 5.69 11.25 -16.47
C ALA A 755 5.66 12.79 -16.38
N TRP A 756 6.80 13.45 -16.14
CA TRP A 756 6.86 14.90 -16.11
C TRP A 756 6.47 15.53 -17.45
N HIS A 757 6.97 14.99 -18.57
CA HIS A 757 6.64 15.51 -19.90
C HIS A 757 5.22 15.13 -20.34
N GLY A 758 4.75 13.93 -19.97
CA GLY A 758 3.42 13.44 -20.32
C GLY A 758 2.28 14.01 -19.47
N LEU A 759 2.56 14.53 -18.27
CA LEU A 759 1.55 15.03 -17.34
C LEU A 759 1.68 16.52 -17.00
N VAL A 760 2.91 17.01 -16.79
CA VAL A 760 3.13 18.37 -16.25
C VAL A 760 3.44 19.40 -17.34
N VAL A 761 4.21 19.00 -18.36
CA VAL A 761 4.62 19.87 -19.49
C VAL A 761 3.75 19.63 -20.72
N ALA A 762 2.85 18.65 -20.68
CA ALA A 762 1.96 18.38 -21.79
C ALA A 762 1.24 19.68 -22.17
N GLU A 763 1.45 20.12 -23.42
CA GLU A 763 0.69 21.25 -23.95
C GLU A 763 -0.78 20.85 -23.92
N PRO A 764 -1.68 21.72 -23.42
CA PRO A 764 -3.10 21.51 -23.57
C PRO A 764 -3.39 21.12 -25.01
N THR A 765 -4.15 20.05 -25.19
CA THR A 765 -4.64 19.63 -26.50
C THR A 765 -5.23 20.87 -27.17
N PRO A 766 -4.68 21.32 -28.31
CA PRO A 766 -5.30 22.43 -29.02
C PRO A 766 -6.74 22.02 -29.34
N PRO A 767 -7.73 22.94 -29.22
CA PRO A 767 -9.10 22.62 -29.55
C PRO A 767 -9.12 21.99 -30.94
N GLY A 768 -9.72 20.80 -31.03
CA GLY A 768 -9.82 20.08 -32.29
C GLY A 768 -10.44 20.98 -33.37
N PRO A 769 -10.04 20.85 -34.64
CA PRO A 769 -10.60 21.69 -35.70
C PRO A 769 -12.08 21.36 -35.91
N GLY A 770 -12.95 22.22 -35.36
CA GLY A 770 -14.39 22.28 -35.57
C GLY A 770 -15.14 22.32 -34.24
N THR A 771 -15.87 23.38 -33.87
CA THR A 771 -16.38 24.56 -34.59
C THR A 771 -16.86 25.57 -33.51
N PRO A 772 -17.06 26.85 -33.83
CA PRO A 772 -17.23 27.96 -32.88
C PRO A 772 -18.39 27.82 -31.90
#